data_AF-A0A4R5X8B6-F1
#
_entry.id   AF-A0A4R5X8B6-F1
#
_cell.length_a   1.000
_cell.length_b   1.000
_cell.length_c   1.000
_cell.angle_alpha   90.00
_cell.angle_beta   90.00
_cell.angle_gamma   90.00
#
_symmetry.space_group_name_H-M   'P 1'
#
loop_
_entity.id
_entity.type
_entity.pdbx_description
1 polymer ?
#
loop_
_entity_poly.entity_id
_entity_poly.type
_entity_poly.pdbx_seq_one_letter_code
_entity_poly.pdbx_strand_id
1 'polypeptide(L)'
;MTVTREAHRDQPHRVFRDRREAGRVLAGLLGAYRGREGVVVLGLARGGIPVAWEVAAALGVPLDAFIVRKLGAPGHDEFAMGALASGGRVVLNDDVVRALGVTPQQLRDIAEREGRELLRREAAYRRGRPPLELAGKTVILVDDGLATGSSMLAAVSALREMDAGELVIAVPAAPESTCREFAGLVDDAVCATMPTPFRAVGESFWDFSQVSDDEVRDLLATPTTGFATARIRLAETPAEVIARTAVDAPAGVPPHEALDEVIGDARIVLIGESTHGTREFYEARAEITKWLIEEKGFCAVAAEADWPDAYRVNRYVRGEGADGSADEALSGFERFPGWMWRNTAVSDFVGWLKAHNAARRGGGHRETGFYGLDLYSLHRSMREVVTYLENVDPAAAQRARHRYACFDHASADDGQAYGFAAAFGAGLSCERQAVEQLVEMQRSMLDYVRRDGMSAEDEHFYAQQNAQTVRDAEVYYRAMFGGRVSSWNLRDRHMAHTLEALLAHLDRHGDQAPARIVVWAHNSHVGDARATEVGADGQLTLGQLARQTWGERVRLIGFTTHSGSVTAASEWGGPAERKVVRPALNGSVEELFHEVGTPEFLISPLISRAAAEPLDAVRLGRAIGVIYLPATERQSHYYHVRPRDQFDAIIHIDRTAALEPLEVTSTWIAGETPETYPSGL
;
A
#
# COMPACT_ATOMS: atom_id res chain seq x y z
N MET A 1 -36.90 -20.75 -5.84
CA MET A 1 -36.11 -20.96 -7.07
C MET A 1 -34.71 -20.43 -6.79
N THR A 2 -33.80 -21.37 -6.60
CA THR A 2 -32.44 -21.18 -6.11
C THR A 2 -31.57 -20.72 -7.27
N VAL A 3 -31.18 -19.44 -7.27
CA VAL A 3 -30.12 -18.95 -8.15
C VAL A 3 -28.83 -19.08 -7.34
N THR A 4 -28.13 -20.19 -7.54
CA THR A 4 -26.73 -20.36 -7.16
C THR A 4 -25.94 -19.18 -7.73
N ARG A 5 -25.47 -18.29 -6.84
CA ARG A 5 -24.44 -17.30 -7.16
C ARG A 5 -23.20 -18.07 -7.62
N GLU A 6 -22.83 -17.89 -8.88
CA GLU A 6 -21.49 -18.25 -9.35
C GLU A 6 -20.48 -17.58 -8.42
N ALA A 7 -19.63 -18.39 -7.79
CA ALA A 7 -18.46 -17.91 -7.09
C ALA A 7 -17.67 -17.03 -8.07
N HIS A 8 -17.42 -15.77 -7.69
CA HIS A 8 -16.49 -14.91 -8.41
C HIS A 8 -15.21 -15.70 -8.65
N ARG A 9 -14.90 -15.96 -9.93
CA ARG A 9 -13.60 -16.53 -10.31
C ARG A 9 -12.53 -15.56 -9.81
N ASP A 10 -11.74 -15.99 -8.83
CA ASP A 10 -10.47 -15.37 -8.43
C ASP A 10 -9.70 -14.99 -9.70
N GLN A 11 -9.47 -13.69 -9.90
CA GLN A 11 -8.56 -13.26 -10.94
C GLN A 11 -7.13 -13.53 -10.45
N PRO A 12 -6.27 -14.16 -11.27
CA PRO A 12 -4.88 -14.41 -10.88
C PRO A 12 -4.13 -13.10 -10.61
N HIS A 13 -3.28 -13.07 -9.57
CA HIS A 13 -2.45 -11.94 -9.16
C HIS A 13 -1.34 -11.66 -10.18
N ARG A 14 -1.69 -11.10 -11.35
CA ARG A 14 -0.75 -10.88 -12.45
C ARG A 14 0.04 -9.58 -12.25
N VAL A 15 1.26 -9.71 -11.75
CA VAL A 15 2.17 -8.60 -11.41
C VAL A 15 3.05 -8.21 -12.60
N PHE A 16 3.58 -9.20 -13.32
CA PHE A 16 4.53 -9.03 -14.42
C PHE A 16 3.86 -9.32 -15.76
N ARG A 17 4.17 -8.55 -16.79
CA ARG A 17 3.74 -8.77 -18.16
C ARG A 17 4.31 -10.07 -18.71
N ASP A 18 5.61 -10.27 -18.51
CA ASP A 18 6.37 -11.43 -18.98
C ASP A 18 7.63 -11.65 -18.12
N ARG A 19 8.41 -12.70 -18.43
CA ARG A 19 9.68 -12.99 -17.73
C ARG A 19 10.74 -11.90 -17.88
N ARG A 20 10.68 -11.08 -18.93
CA ARG A 20 11.66 -10.01 -19.15
C ARG A 20 11.37 -8.82 -18.24
N GLU A 21 10.11 -8.40 -18.11
CA GLU A 21 9.74 -7.36 -17.14
C GLU A 21 10.13 -7.79 -15.73
N ALA A 22 9.83 -9.03 -15.36
CA ALA A 22 10.24 -9.59 -14.08
C ALA A 22 11.76 -9.57 -13.86
N GLY A 23 12.55 -9.95 -14.89
CA GLY A 23 14.00 -9.89 -14.85
C GLY A 23 14.56 -8.47 -14.67
N ARG A 24 13.94 -7.46 -15.27
CA ARG A 24 14.33 -6.04 -15.09
C ARG A 24 14.01 -5.53 -13.69
N VAL A 25 12.85 -5.89 -13.15
CA VAL A 25 12.51 -5.57 -11.76
C VAL A 25 13.54 -6.20 -10.82
N LEU A 26 13.83 -7.49 -11.00
CA LEU A 26 14.80 -8.23 -10.19
C LEU A 26 16.22 -7.66 -10.33
N ALA A 27 16.60 -7.21 -11.52
CA ALA A 27 17.88 -6.55 -11.76
C ALA A 27 18.04 -5.26 -10.94
N GLY A 28 16.96 -4.48 -10.80
CA GLY A 28 16.94 -3.29 -9.94
C GLY A 28 17.18 -3.65 -8.48
N LEU A 29 16.56 -4.72 -7.98
CA LEU A 29 16.74 -5.20 -6.60
C LEU A 29 18.18 -5.68 -6.33
N LEU A 30 18.87 -6.17 -7.36
CA LEU A 30 20.24 -6.67 -7.28
C LEU A 30 21.30 -5.61 -7.60
N GLY A 31 20.93 -4.32 -7.65
CA GLY A 31 21.83 -3.22 -8.03
C GLY A 31 23.13 -3.17 -7.24
N ALA A 32 23.12 -3.56 -5.96
CA ALA A 32 24.28 -3.61 -5.08
C ALA A 32 25.42 -4.54 -5.57
N TYR A 33 25.13 -5.48 -6.48
CA TYR A 33 26.10 -6.39 -7.09
C TYR A 33 26.72 -5.83 -8.39
N ARG A 34 26.22 -4.71 -8.91
CA ARG A 34 26.72 -4.10 -10.15
C ARG A 34 28.17 -3.66 -9.97
N GLY A 35 29.02 -4.03 -10.92
CA GLY A 35 30.44 -3.62 -10.94
C GLY A 35 31.34 -4.36 -9.94
N ARG A 36 30.81 -5.30 -9.13
CA ARG A 36 31.65 -6.16 -8.28
C ARG A 36 32.41 -7.18 -9.14
N GLU A 37 33.68 -7.39 -8.83
CA GLU A 37 34.47 -8.45 -9.44
C GLU A 37 34.05 -9.83 -8.92
N GLY A 38 34.17 -10.87 -9.74
CA GLY A 38 33.90 -12.24 -9.32
C GLY A 38 32.42 -12.63 -9.21
N VAL A 39 31.48 -11.80 -9.64
CA VAL A 39 30.04 -12.13 -9.69
C VAL A 39 29.69 -12.91 -10.95
N VAL A 40 28.86 -13.94 -10.84
CA VAL A 40 28.27 -14.70 -11.95
C VAL A 40 26.77 -14.91 -11.73
N VAL A 41 25.98 -14.75 -12.79
CA VAL A 41 24.54 -15.03 -12.75
C VAL A 41 24.29 -16.39 -13.41
N LEU A 42 23.58 -17.24 -12.69
CA LEU A 42 23.17 -18.56 -13.16
C LEU A 42 21.65 -18.62 -13.27
N GLY A 43 21.13 -18.89 -14.46
CA GLY A 43 19.69 -19.14 -14.63
C GLY A 43 19.36 -20.62 -14.49
N LEU A 44 18.39 -20.97 -13.65
CA LEU A 44 17.86 -22.32 -13.56
C LEU A 44 17.10 -22.66 -14.84
N ALA A 45 17.61 -23.65 -15.57
CA ALA A 45 17.04 -24.00 -16.86
C ALA A 45 15.68 -24.72 -16.70
N ARG A 46 14.64 -24.35 -17.44
CA ARG A 46 14.62 -23.42 -18.59
C ARG A 46 14.04 -22.04 -18.25
N GLY A 47 13.06 -22.01 -17.36
CA GLY A 47 12.24 -20.83 -17.07
C GLY A 47 13.04 -19.64 -16.54
N GLY A 48 14.08 -19.89 -15.73
CA GLY A 48 14.93 -18.87 -15.16
C GLY A 48 15.84 -18.14 -16.15
N ILE A 49 16.12 -18.69 -17.34
CA ILE A 49 17.12 -18.12 -18.26
C ILE A 49 16.72 -16.73 -18.79
N PRO A 50 15.49 -16.48 -19.28
CA PRO A 50 15.05 -15.14 -19.66
C PRO A 50 15.16 -14.10 -18.54
N VAL A 51 14.84 -14.48 -17.30
CA VAL A 51 14.94 -13.61 -16.13
C VAL A 51 16.41 -13.32 -15.81
N ALA A 52 17.23 -14.37 -15.75
CA ALA A 52 18.66 -14.32 -15.46
C ALA A 52 19.42 -13.47 -16.49
N TRP A 53 19.01 -13.49 -17.76
CA TRP A 53 19.64 -12.69 -18.80
C TRP A 53 19.48 -11.20 -18.55
N GLU A 54 18.28 -10.73 -18.20
CA GLU A 54 18.03 -9.32 -17.91
C GLU A 54 18.84 -8.87 -16.67
N VAL A 55 18.91 -9.71 -15.63
CA VAL A 55 19.76 -9.48 -14.43
C VAL A 55 21.23 -9.39 -14.81
N ALA A 56 21.77 -10.38 -15.52
CA ALA A 56 23.18 -10.43 -15.89
C ALA A 56 23.59 -9.25 -16.79
N ALA A 57 22.74 -8.89 -17.76
CA ALA A 57 22.97 -7.77 -18.66
C ALA A 57 22.98 -6.42 -17.92
N ALA A 58 22.07 -6.24 -16.96
CA ALA A 58 21.98 -5.02 -16.16
C ALA A 58 23.12 -4.86 -15.14
N LEU A 59 23.63 -5.96 -14.59
CA LEU A 59 24.80 -5.96 -13.69
C LEU A 59 26.13 -5.94 -14.44
N GLY A 60 26.14 -6.35 -15.71
CA GLY A 60 27.35 -6.44 -16.53
C GLY A 60 28.21 -7.66 -16.22
N VAL A 61 27.59 -8.75 -15.77
CA VAL A 61 28.28 -9.95 -15.29
C VAL A 61 28.01 -11.14 -16.21
N PRO A 62 28.87 -12.18 -16.20
CA PRO A 62 28.67 -13.37 -17.03
C PRO A 62 27.37 -14.09 -16.67
N LEU A 63 26.64 -14.54 -17.71
CA LEU A 63 25.49 -15.43 -17.60
C LEU A 63 25.86 -16.85 -18.01
N ASP A 64 25.37 -17.84 -17.26
CA ASP A 64 25.30 -19.21 -17.75
C ASP A 64 24.05 -19.95 -17.26
N ALA A 65 23.80 -21.12 -17.85
CA ALA A 65 22.72 -22.00 -17.42
C ALA A 65 23.20 -22.94 -16.31
N PHE A 66 22.36 -23.12 -15.30
CA PHE A 66 22.53 -24.16 -14.29
C PHE A 66 21.40 -25.17 -14.41
N ILE A 67 21.77 -26.42 -14.69
CA ILE A 67 20.81 -27.52 -14.91
C ILE A 67 20.82 -28.40 -13.67
N VAL A 68 19.63 -28.62 -13.12
CA VAL A 68 19.40 -29.48 -11.98
C VAL A 68 18.24 -30.43 -12.29
N ARG A 69 18.40 -31.69 -11.88
CA ARG A 69 17.39 -32.74 -11.96
C ARG A 69 17.12 -33.25 -10.55
N LYS A 70 15.85 -33.33 -10.17
CA LYS A 70 15.44 -33.97 -8.91
C LYS A 70 15.65 -35.48 -9.05
N LEU A 71 16.20 -36.12 -8.02
CA LEU A 71 16.18 -37.56 -7.86
C LEU A 71 14.92 -37.90 -7.06
N GLY A 72 13.87 -38.35 -7.74
CA GLY A 72 12.60 -38.73 -7.12
C GLY A 72 12.70 -40.07 -6.38
N ALA A 73 11.90 -40.24 -5.33
CA ALA A 73 11.80 -41.50 -4.62
C ALA A 73 11.20 -42.61 -5.51
N PRO A 74 11.63 -43.88 -5.36
CA PRO A 74 11.07 -44.98 -6.12
C PRO A 74 9.53 -45.04 -6.00
N GLY A 75 8.82 -44.94 -7.13
CA GLY A 75 7.35 -44.96 -7.19
C GLY A 75 6.68 -43.61 -6.91
N HIS A 76 7.43 -42.56 -6.56
CA HIS A 76 6.93 -41.21 -6.28
C HIS A 76 7.88 -40.16 -6.85
N ASP A 77 7.87 -39.98 -8.17
CA ASP A 77 8.81 -39.13 -8.90
C ASP A 77 8.82 -37.65 -8.45
N GLU A 78 7.70 -37.16 -7.89
CA GLU A 78 7.60 -35.79 -7.37
C GLU A 78 8.20 -35.61 -5.97
N PHE A 79 8.39 -36.70 -5.21
CA PHE A 79 8.99 -36.64 -3.87
C PHE A 79 10.51 -36.78 -3.97
N ALA A 80 11.23 -35.66 -3.89
CA ALA A 80 12.68 -35.64 -4.08
C ALA A 80 13.44 -36.21 -2.88
N MET A 81 14.26 -37.24 -3.12
CA MET A 81 15.23 -37.82 -2.18
C MET A 81 16.64 -37.24 -2.34
N GLY A 82 16.88 -36.52 -3.44
CA GLY A 82 18.14 -35.86 -3.75
C GLY A 82 18.05 -35.08 -5.05
N ALA A 83 19.21 -34.68 -5.56
CA ALA A 83 19.33 -33.96 -6.82
C ALA A 83 20.64 -34.30 -7.54
N LEU A 84 20.60 -34.16 -8.85
CA LEU A 84 21.75 -34.21 -9.74
C LEU A 84 21.91 -32.85 -10.41
N ALA A 85 23.09 -32.27 -10.30
CA ALA A 85 23.41 -30.95 -10.84
C ALA A 85 24.50 -31.01 -11.93
N SER A 86 24.69 -29.87 -12.59
CA SER A 86 25.70 -29.68 -13.64
C SER A 86 27.09 -30.08 -13.14
N GLY A 87 27.90 -30.73 -13.98
CA GLY A 87 29.17 -31.33 -13.56
C GLY A 87 29.06 -32.70 -12.87
N GLY A 88 27.87 -33.32 -12.90
CA GLY A 88 27.66 -34.70 -12.42
C GLY A 88 27.61 -34.86 -10.90
N ARG A 89 27.41 -33.76 -10.17
CA ARG A 89 27.35 -33.76 -8.71
C ARG A 89 25.99 -34.28 -8.24
N VAL A 90 26.02 -35.29 -7.36
CA VAL A 90 24.84 -35.92 -6.76
C VAL A 90 24.77 -35.48 -5.31
N VAL A 91 23.69 -34.80 -4.94
CA VAL A 91 23.36 -34.43 -3.55
C VAL A 91 22.21 -35.31 -3.08
N LEU A 92 22.33 -35.93 -1.91
CA LEU A 92 21.32 -36.82 -1.34
C LEU A 92 20.86 -36.31 0.01
N ASN A 93 19.59 -36.54 0.33
CA ASN A 93 19.09 -36.43 1.69
C ASN A 93 19.18 -37.83 2.34
N ASP A 94 20.25 -38.06 3.09
CA ASP A 94 20.54 -39.37 3.70
C ASP A 94 19.43 -39.86 4.63
N ASP A 95 18.72 -38.95 5.31
CA ASP A 95 17.61 -39.29 6.20
C ASP A 95 16.40 -39.79 5.42
N VAL A 96 16.07 -39.17 4.28
CA VAL A 96 14.99 -39.60 3.38
C VAL A 96 15.33 -40.93 2.72
N VAL A 97 16.56 -41.07 2.21
CA VAL A 97 17.06 -42.32 1.59
C VAL A 97 16.95 -43.47 2.58
N ARG A 98 17.36 -43.25 3.85
CA ARG A 98 17.30 -44.25 4.91
C ARG A 98 15.87 -44.57 5.33
N ALA A 99 15.01 -43.56 5.51
CA ALA A 99 13.63 -43.73 5.93
C ALA A 99 12.79 -44.51 4.90
N LEU A 100 13.05 -44.29 3.61
CA LEU A 100 12.38 -44.98 2.51
C LEU A 100 13.01 -46.34 2.15
N GLY A 101 14.12 -46.72 2.78
CA GLY A 101 14.84 -47.96 2.51
C GLY A 101 15.34 -48.07 1.07
N VAL A 102 15.70 -46.95 0.43
CA VAL A 102 16.10 -46.94 -0.97
C VAL A 102 17.44 -47.64 -1.11
N THR A 103 17.48 -48.69 -1.94
CA THR A 103 18.71 -49.46 -2.15
C THR A 103 19.72 -48.67 -2.99
N PRO A 104 21.03 -48.93 -2.83
CA PRO A 104 22.06 -48.32 -3.68
C PRO A 104 21.86 -48.57 -5.17
N GLN A 105 21.24 -49.70 -5.55
CA GLN A 105 20.94 -50.00 -6.96
C GLN A 105 19.82 -49.11 -7.50
N GLN A 106 18.71 -48.98 -6.78
CA GLN A 106 17.61 -48.10 -7.18
C GLN A 106 18.07 -46.64 -7.32
N LEU A 107 18.90 -46.17 -6.38
CA LEU A 107 19.46 -44.83 -6.45
C LEU A 107 20.35 -44.65 -7.69
N ARG A 108 21.22 -45.63 -8.01
CA ARG A 108 22.04 -45.60 -9.23
C ARG A 108 21.18 -45.54 -10.49
N ASP A 109 20.15 -46.37 -10.58
CA ASP A 109 19.28 -46.43 -11.75
C ASP A 109 18.55 -45.08 -11.98
N ILE A 110 18.07 -44.46 -10.90
CA ILE A 110 17.44 -43.12 -10.94
C ILE A 110 18.48 -42.06 -11.35
N ALA A 111 19.65 -42.06 -10.72
CA ALA A 111 20.72 -41.11 -11.02
C ALA A 111 21.23 -41.22 -12.46
N GLU A 112 21.38 -42.44 -13.00
CA GLU A 112 21.77 -42.65 -14.39
C GLU A 112 20.72 -42.14 -15.37
N ARG A 113 19.44 -42.40 -15.10
CA ARG A 113 18.33 -41.92 -15.93
C ARG A 113 18.29 -40.39 -15.96
N GLU A 114 18.30 -39.77 -14.79
CA GLU A 114 18.31 -38.30 -14.69
C GLU A 114 19.60 -37.69 -15.24
N GLY A 115 20.73 -38.40 -15.11
CA GLY A 115 22.03 -37.99 -15.64
C GLY A 115 22.10 -37.95 -17.16
N ARG A 116 21.47 -38.91 -17.86
CA ARG A 116 21.39 -38.86 -19.33
C ARG A 116 20.65 -37.62 -19.81
N GLU A 117 19.54 -37.26 -19.16
CA GLU A 117 18.79 -36.06 -19.52
C GLU A 117 19.55 -34.77 -19.15
N LEU A 118 20.24 -34.76 -18.00
CA LEU A 118 21.10 -33.65 -17.61
C LEU A 118 22.19 -33.41 -18.66
N LEU A 119 22.92 -34.44 -19.05
CA LEU A 119 23.98 -34.37 -20.07
C LEU A 119 23.44 -33.90 -21.42
N ARG A 120 22.25 -34.36 -21.82
CA ARG A 120 21.59 -33.92 -23.06
C ARG A 120 21.34 -32.41 -23.07
N ARG A 121 20.79 -31.87 -21.97
CA ARG A 121 20.52 -30.43 -21.83
C ARG A 121 21.81 -29.61 -21.71
N GLU A 122 22.78 -30.12 -20.96
CA GLU A 122 24.07 -29.45 -20.78
C GLU A 122 24.80 -29.31 -22.12
N ALA A 123 24.82 -30.38 -22.93
CA ALA A 123 25.36 -30.34 -24.29
C ALA A 123 24.60 -29.34 -25.18
N ALA A 124 23.26 -29.29 -25.08
CA ALA A 124 22.42 -28.40 -25.88
C ALA A 124 22.64 -26.91 -25.54
N TYR A 125 22.79 -26.56 -24.26
CA TYR A 125 22.89 -25.17 -23.80
C TYR A 125 24.33 -24.64 -23.73
N ARG A 126 25.32 -25.48 -23.39
CA ARG A 126 26.72 -25.05 -23.29
C ARG A 126 27.43 -24.99 -24.65
N ARG A 127 27.00 -25.77 -25.65
CA ARG A 127 27.62 -25.83 -26.99
C ARG A 127 29.16 -25.96 -26.95
N GLY A 128 29.69 -26.75 -26.00
CA GLY A 128 31.13 -26.98 -25.85
C GLY A 128 31.90 -25.95 -25.00
N ARG A 129 31.22 -24.98 -24.35
CA ARG A 129 31.83 -24.09 -23.36
C ARG A 129 32.39 -24.90 -22.18
N PRO A 130 33.58 -24.55 -21.63
CA PRO A 130 34.21 -25.27 -20.52
C PRO A 130 33.33 -25.26 -19.27
N PRO A 131 33.50 -26.18 -18.31
CA PRO A 131 32.75 -26.18 -17.05
C PRO A 131 32.82 -24.84 -16.31
N LEU A 132 31.77 -24.52 -15.54
CA LEU A 132 31.70 -23.30 -14.74
C LEU A 132 32.74 -23.33 -13.62
N GLU A 133 33.65 -22.35 -13.62
CA GLU A 133 34.52 -22.08 -12.47
C GLU A 133 33.76 -21.19 -11.48
N LEU A 134 33.20 -21.79 -10.43
CA LEU A 134 32.37 -21.12 -9.41
C LEU A 134 33.05 -20.97 -8.05
N ALA A 135 34.16 -21.68 -7.82
CA ALA A 135 34.86 -21.67 -6.55
C ALA A 135 35.28 -20.24 -6.16
N GLY A 136 34.90 -19.80 -4.96
CA GLY A 136 35.18 -18.47 -4.41
C GLY A 136 34.44 -17.30 -5.07
N LYS A 137 33.53 -17.54 -6.03
CA LYS A 137 32.75 -16.49 -6.70
C LYS A 137 31.44 -16.19 -5.98
N THR A 138 30.92 -14.98 -6.15
CA THR A 138 29.54 -14.63 -5.79
C THR A 138 28.61 -15.15 -6.89
N VAL A 139 27.71 -16.06 -6.55
CA VAL A 139 26.77 -16.70 -7.47
C VAL A 139 25.36 -16.17 -7.21
N ILE A 140 24.77 -15.51 -8.20
CA ILE A 140 23.36 -15.12 -8.18
C ILE A 140 22.57 -16.16 -8.97
N LEU A 141 21.82 -17.00 -8.27
CA LEU A 141 21.00 -18.07 -8.82
C LEU A 141 19.57 -17.58 -9.05
N VAL A 142 19.15 -17.56 -10.32
CA VAL A 142 17.89 -16.94 -10.77
C VAL A 142 16.93 -18.00 -11.31
N ASP A 143 15.65 -17.92 -10.94
CA ASP A 143 14.56 -18.69 -11.54
C ASP A 143 13.36 -17.78 -11.88
N ASP A 144 12.38 -18.29 -12.64
CA ASP A 144 11.15 -17.51 -12.96
C ASP A 144 10.11 -17.48 -11.83
N GLY A 145 10.32 -18.28 -10.78
CA GLY A 145 9.62 -18.19 -9.49
C GLY A 145 9.92 -19.39 -8.60
N LEU A 146 9.47 -19.35 -7.35
CA LEU A 146 9.54 -20.50 -6.43
C LEU A 146 8.13 -20.89 -6.02
N ALA A 147 7.74 -22.14 -6.29
CA ALA A 147 6.53 -22.70 -5.71
C ALA A 147 6.86 -23.43 -4.39
N THR A 148 7.38 -24.65 -4.49
CA THR A 148 7.82 -25.43 -3.32
C THR A 148 9.30 -25.23 -3.00
N GLY A 149 10.05 -24.55 -3.87
CA GLY A 149 11.49 -24.35 -3.71
C GLY A 149 12.38 -25.57 -4.00
N SER A 150 11.83 -26.75 -4.27
CA SER A 150 12.62 -28.00 -4.32
C SER A 150 13.75 -27.99 -5.35
N SER A 151 13.52 -27.43 -6.55
CA SER A 151 14.55 -27.29 -7.58
C SER A 151 15.63 -26.27 -7.21
N MET A 152 15.25 -25.19 -6.55
CA MET A 152 16.17 -24.17 -6.05
C MET A 152 17.02 -24.71 -4.89
N LEU A 153 16.41 -25.47 -3.97
CA LEU A 153 17.11 -26.11 -2.86
C LEU A 153 18.18 -27.08 -3.37
N ALA A 154 17.80 -27.93 -4.31
CA ALA A 154 18.71 -28.83 -5.00
C ALA A 154 19.89 -28.09 -5.66
N ALA A 155 19.62 -26.95 -6.27
CA ALA A 155 20.66 -26.13 -6.89
C ALA A 155 21.58 -25.47 -5.85
N VAL A 156 21.02 -24.91 -4.78
CA VAL A 156 21.75 -24.32 -3.66
C VAL A 156 22.70 -25.33 -3.02
N SER A 157 22.23 -26.56 -2.76
CA SER A 157 23.08 -27.61 -2.19
C SER A 157 24.24 -27.98 -3.11
N ALA A 158 23.99 -28.11 -4.42
CA ALA A 158 25.05 -28.40 -5.38
C ALA A 158 26.08 -27.27 -5.49
N LEU A 159 25.64 -26.01 -5.48
CA LEU A 159 26.53 -24.85 -5.55
C LEU A 159 27.41 -24.70 -4.31
N ARG A 160 26.89 -25.04 -3.12
CA ARG A 160 27.70 -25.08 -1.88
C ARG A 160 28.81 -26.12 -1.96
N GLU A 161 28.53 -27.30 -2.51
CA GLU A 161 29.59 -28.30 -2.73
C GLU A 161 30.62 -27.88 -3.80
N MET A 162 30.27 -26.96 -4.69
CA MET A 162 31.17 -26.39 -5.69
C MET A 162 32.02 -25.22 -5.14
N ASP A 163 32.01 -25.02 -3.81
CA ASP A 163 32.76 -23.99 -3.08
C ASP A 163 32.45 -22.56 -3.55
N ALA A 164 31.20 -22.27 -3.91
CA ALA A 164 30.75 -20.90 -4.16
C ALA A 164 31.02 -20.01 -2.92
N GLY A 165 31.55 -18.80 -3.13
CA GLY A 165 31.98 -17.92 -2.04
C GLY A 165 30.82 -17.22 -1.34
N GLU A 166 29.90 -16.66 -2.12
CA GLU A 166 28.64 -16.05 -1.68
C GLU A 166 27.53 -16.56 -2.59
N LEU A 167 26.39 -16.94 -2.02
CA LEU A 167 25.26 -17.49 -2.75
C LEU A 167 24.02 -16.63 -2.50
N VAL A 168 23.48 -16.09 -3.60
CA VAL A 168 22.29 -15.24 -3.61
C VAL A 168 21.24 -15.95 -4.46
N ILE A 169 20.02 -16.10 -3.95
CA ILE A 169 18.90 -16.50 -4.81
C ILE A 169 18.08 -15.28 -5.20
N ALA A 170 17.56 -15.27 -6.42
CA ALA A 170 16.74 -14.18 -6.90
C ALA A 170 15.58 -14.71 -7.74
N VAL A 171 14.35 -14.40 -7.33
CA VAL A 171 13.14 -14.84 -8.06
C VAL A 171 12.07 -13.76 -8.17
N PRO A 172 11.28 -13.75 -9.26
CA PRO A 172 10.17 -12.82 -9.39
C PRO A 172 9.06 -13.02 -8.37
N ALA A 173 8.62 -14.26 -8.14
CA ALA A 173 7.47 -14.55 -7.30
C ALA A 173 7.65 -15.84 -6.49
N ALA A 174 7.30 -15.81 -5.21
CA ALA A 174 7.36 -16.98 -4.31
C ALA A 174 6.44 -16.86 -3.09
N PRO A 175 5.98 -17.95 -2.46
CA PRO A 175 5.33 -17.88 -1.16
C PRO A 175 6.28 -17.32 -0.09
N GLU A 176 5.76 -16.50 0.82
CA GLU A 176 6.56 -15.95 1.93
C GLU A 176 7.24 -17.05 2.76
N SER A 177 6.53 -18.15 3.02
CA SER A 177 7.07 -19.30 3.75
C SER A 177 8.34 -19.87 3.11
N THR A 178 8.36 -19.95 1.79
CA THR A 178 9.51 -20.47 1.03
C THR A 178 10.65 -19.47 1.04
N CYS A 179 10.39 -18.17 0.88
CA CYS A 179 11.43 -17.15 1.00
C CYS A 179 12.11 -17.16 2.38
N ARG A 180 11.34 -17.31 3.47
CA ARG A 180 11.90 -17.39 4.83
C ARG A 180 12.77 -18.63 5.02
N GLU A 181 12.40 -19.77 4.44
CA GLU A 181 13.21 -20.98 4.48
C GLU A 181 14.56 -20.75 3.80
N PHE A 182 14.57 -20.15 2.61
CA PHE A 182 15.81 -19.86 1.88
C PHE A 182 16.66 -18.78 2.55
N ALA A 183 16.08 -17.79 3.22
CA ALA A 183 16.86 -16.79 3.95
C ALA A 183 17.76 -17.40 5.04
N GLY A 184 17.47 -18.62 5.51
CA GLY A 184 18.36 -19.37 6.41
C GLY A 184 19.41 -20.26 5.71
N LEU A 185 19.33 -20.40 4.38
CA LEU A 185 20.12 -21.34 3.58
C LEU A 185 21.08 -20.67 2.60
N VAL A 186 20.97 -19.36 2.37
CA VAL A 186 21.81 -18.60 1.45
C VAL A 186 22.22 -17.27 2.08
N ASP A 187 23.19 -16.58 1.50
CA ASP A 187 23.70 -15.31 2.03
C ASP A 187 22.71 -14.16 1.82
N ASP A 188 21.95 -14.21 0.71
CA ASP A 188 20.83 -13.31 0.45
C ASP A 188 19.72 -13.97 -0.39
N ALA A 189 18.46 -13.62 -0.12
CA ALA A 189 17.28 -14.15 -0.78
C ALA A 189 16.39 -13.00 -1.29
N VAL A 190 16.50 -12.71 -2.58
CA VAL A 190 15.78 -11.60 -3.24
C VAL A 190 14.52 -12.14 -3.90
N CYS A 191 13.35 -11.62 -3.51
CA CYS A 191 12.08 -11.97 -4.09
C CYS A 191 11.29 -10.72 -4.46
N ALA A 192 10.91 -10.58 -5.74
CA ALA A 192 10.26 -9.37 -6.23
C ALA A 192 8.77 -9.26 -5.87
N THR A 193 8.08 -10.35 -5.55
CA THR A 193 6.72 -10.34 -4.98
C THR A 193 6.39 -11.65 -4.24
N MET A 194 5.53 -11.60 -3.22
CA MET A 194 5.14 -12.76 -2.41
C MET A 194 3.62 -12.91 -2.30
N PRO A 195 2.92 -13.24 -3.40
CA PRO A 195 1.46 -13.19 -3.44
C PRO A 195 0.83 -14.20 -2.47
N THR A 196 -0.28 -13.81 -1.84
CA THR A 196 -1.01 -14.64 -0.89
C THR A 196 -2.51 -14.61 -1.20
N PRO A 197 -3.16 -15.74 -1.55
CA PRO A 197 -2.61 -17.09 -1.58
C PRO A 197 -1.71 -17.34 -2.79
N PHE A 198 -0.55 -17.96 -2.57
CA PHE A 198 0.30 -18.43 -3.66
C PHE A 198 -0.26 -19.75 -4.23
N ARG A 199 -0.63 -19.76 -5.51
CA ARG A 199 -1.10 -20.97 -6.20
C ARG A 199 -0.06 -21.56 -7.13
N ALA A 200 0.46 -20.74 -8.04
CA ALA A 200 1.45 -21.15 -9.01
C ALA A 200 2.27 -19.94 -9.48
N VAL A 201 3.54 -20.19 -9.85
CA VAL A 201 4.44 -19.15 -10.40
C VAL A 201 3.80 -18.42 -11.58
N GLY A 202 3.16 -19.15 -12.49
CA GLY A 202 2.59 -18.58 -13.71
C GLY A 202 1.43 -17.60 -13.48
N GLU A 203 0.79 -17.59 -12.30
CA GLU A 203 -0.27 -16.62 -12.01
C GLU A 203 0.26 -15.20 -11.80
N SER A 204 1.55 -15.07 -11.48
CA SER A 204 2.23 -13.77 -11.38
C SER A 204 2.51 -13.10 -12.73
N PHE A 205 2.24 -13.79 -13.85
CA PHE A 205 2.58 -13.33 -15.18
C PHE A 205 1.35 -13.21 -16.10
N TRP A 206 1.28 -12.15 -16.91
CA TRP A 206 0.29 -12.03 -17.98
C TRP A 206 0.60 -12.98 -19.15
N ASP A 207 1.87 -13.11 -19.51
CA ASP A 207 2.41 -14.11 -20.44
C ASP A 207 3.42 -15.02 -19.72
N PHE A 208 3.01 -16.28 -19.51
CA PHE A 208 3.85 -17.35 -18.95
C PHE A 208 4.06 -18.50 -19.94
N SER A 209 4.15 -18.17 -21.23
CA SER A 209 4.42 -19.15 -22.28
C SER A 209 5.69 -19.97 -22.00
N GLN A 210 5.71 -21.21 -22.49
CA GLN A 210 6.81 -22.13 -22.19
C GLN A 210 8.09 -21.70 -22.90
N VAL A 211 9.17 -21.51 -22.14
CA VAL A 211 10.50 -21.20 -22.69
C VAL A 211 11.04 -22.40 -23.48
N SER A 212 11.43 -22.14 -24.72
CA SER A 212 11.95 -23.16 -25.64
C SER A 212 13.47 -23.38 -25.48
N ASP A 213 13.99 -24.53 -25.90
CA ASP A 213 15.43 -24.76 -25.93
C ASP A 213 16.14 -23.81 -26.91
N ASP A 214 15.45 -23.33 -27.94
CA ASP A 214 15.96 -22.36 -28.91
C ASP A 214 16.16 -21.00 -28.25
N GLU A 215 15.15 -20.54 -27.52
CA GLU A 215 15.20 -19.29 -26.75
C GLU A 215 16.31 -19.31 -25.70
N VAL A 216 16.48 -20.42 -24.97
CA VAL A 216 17.60 -20.59 -24.01
C VAL A 216 18.94 -20.45 -24.72
N ARG A 217 19.11 -21.09 -25.89
CA ARG A 217 20.37 -21.03 -26.65
C ARG A 217 20.65 -19.65 -27.20
N ASP A 218 19.62 -18.93 -27.64
CA ASP A 218 19.75 -17.58 -28.17
C ASP A 218 20.14 -16.58 -27.07
N LEU A 219 19.52 -16.69 -25.89
CA LEU A 219 19.86 -15.86 -24.72
C LEU A 219 21.28 -16.14 -24.21
N LEU A 220 21.69 -17.41 -24.10
CA LEU A 220 23.05 -17.78 -23.69
C LEU A 220 24.13 -17.40 -24.71
N ALA A 221 23.78 -17.29 -26.00
CA ALA A 221 24.67 -16.82 -27.04
C ALA A 221 24.75 -15.28 -27.10
N THR A 222 23.76 -14.58 -26.53
CA THR A 222 23.73 -13.12 -26.48
C THR A 222 24.60 -12.62 -25.32
N PRO A 223 25.71 -11.89 -25.58
CA PRO A 223 26.63 -11.47 -24.53
C PRO A 223 25.93 -10.61 -23.47
N THR A 224 26.17 -10.89 -22.19
CA THR A 224 25.74 -10.05 -21.06
C THR A 224 26.86 -9.10 -20.61
N THR A 225 28.09 -9.34 -21.06
CA THR A 225 29.29 -8.56 -20.79
C THR A 225 29.82 -7.87 -22.08
N GLY A 226 30.55 -6.77 -21.92
CA GLY A 226 31.19 -6.05 -23.03
C GLY A 226 30.34 -4.93 -23.66
N PHE A 227 30.77 -4.42 -24.83
CA PHE A 227 30.21 -3.22 -25.45
C PHE A 227 28.74 -3.37 -25.87
N ALA A 228 28.30 -4.57 -26.24
CA ALA A 228 26.93 -4.83 -26.68
C ALA A 228 25.89 -4.53 -25.58
N THR A 229 26.22 -4.82 -24.32
CA THR A 229 25.38 -4.48 -23.14
C THR A 229 25.86 -3.25 -22.40
N ALA A 230 26.93 -2.59 -22.85
CA ALA A 230 27.36 -1.32 -22.28
C ALA A 230 26.26 -0.28 -22.38
N ARG A 231 25.43 -0.29 -23.44
CA ARG A 231 24.23 0.58 -23.52
C ARG A 231 23.20 0.35 -22.43
N ILE A 232 23.04 -0.88 -21.94
CA ILE A 232 22.13 -1.19 -20.83
C ILE A 232 22.72 -0.68 -19.50
N ARG A 233 24.05 -0.68 -19.38
CA ARG A 233 24.77 -0.20 -18.20
C ARG A 233 24.99 1.31 -18.15
N LEU A 234 25.09 1.92 -19.33
CA LEU A 234 25.22 3.36 -19.56
C LEU A 234 23.85 4.04 -19.73
N ALA A 235 22.76 3.27 -19.75
CA ALA A 235 21.43 3.84 -19.67
C ALA A 235 21.30 4.57 -18.33
N GLU A 236 20.73 5.78 -18.36
CA GLU A 236 20.37 6.51 -17.13
C GLU A 236 19.62 5.55 -16.21
N THR A 237 20.07 5.49 -14.96
CA THR A 237 19.36 4.77 -13.92
C THR A 237 18.00 5.44 -13.68
N PRO A 238 17.00 4.69 -13.16
CA PRO A 238 15.71 5.29 -12.80
C PRO A 238 15.86 6.52 -11.88
N ALA A 239 16.81 6.49 -10.94
CA ALA A 239 17.11 7.60 -10.04
C ALA A 239 17.66 8.83 -10.80
N GLU A 240 18.57 8.65 -11.77
CA GLU A 240 19.08 9.74 -12.61
C GLU A 240 17.99 10.36 -13.49
N VAL A 241 17.10 9.55 -14.04
CA VAL A 241 15.94 10.04 -14.81
C VAL A 241 15.02 10.87 -13.90
N ILE A 242 14.75 10.40 -12.68
CA ILE A 242 13.95 11.14 -11.69
C ILE A 242 14.68 12.43 -11.30
N ALA A 243 15.97 12.40 -10.99
CA ALA A 243 16.75 13.59 -10.60
C ALA A 243 16.65 14.73 -11.63
N ARG A 244 16.65 14.40 -12.92
CA ARG A 244 16.52 15.39 -14.00
C ARG A 244 15.08 15.88 -14.23
N THR A 245 14.07 15.12 -13.80
CA THR A 245 12.65 15.37 -14.10
C THR A 245 11.82 15.76 -12.89
N ALA A 246 12.36 15.59 -11.70
CA ALA A 246 11.78 16.02 -10.44
C ALA A 246 11.76 17.55 -10.35
N VAL A 247 10.76 18.07 -9.65
CA VAL A 247 10.61 19.48 -9.33
C VAL A 247 10.87 19.64 -7.84
N ASP A 248 11.74 20.57 -7.45
CA ASP A 248 12.01 20.84 -6.03
C ASP A 248 10.70 21.12 -5.28
N ALA A 249 10.55 20.54 -4.09
CA ALA A 249 9.36 20.71 -3.26
C ALA A 249 9.77 20.93 -1.79
N PRO A 250 10.40 22.09 -1.48
CA PRO A 250 10.89 22.37 -0.13
C PRO A 250 9.77 22.24 0.91
N ALA A 251 10.06 21.59 2.03
CA ALA A 251 9.10 21.19 3.07
C ALA A 251 7.89 20.40 2.53
N GLY A 252 8.05 19.69 1.41
CA GLY A 252 6.98 18.97 0.74
C GLY A 252 6.00 19.84 -0.03
N VAL A 253 6.29 21.14 -0.25
CA VAL A 253 5.42 22.07 -0.96
C VAL A 253 6.03 22.44 -2.32
N PRO A 254 5.53 21.89 -3.44
CA PRO A 254 6.03 22.22 -4.76
C PRO A 254 5.63 23.64 -5.21
N PRO A 255 6.35 24.25 -6.16
CA PRO A 255 5.95 25.50 -6.78
C PRO A 255 4.53 25.44 -7.34
N HIS A 256 3.78 26.54 -7.24
CA HIS A 256 2.38 26.61 -7.69
C HIS A 256 2.22 26.26 -9.17
N GLU A 257 3.21 26.58 -10.03
CA GLU A 257 3.18 26.22 -11.46
C GLU A 257 3.16 24.69 -11.67
N ALA A 258 3.95 23.96 -10.87
CA ALA A 258 3.98 22.49 -10.93
C ALA A 258 2.71 21.88 -10.35
N LEU A 259 2.18 22.45 -9.26
CA LEU A 259 0.88 22.05 -8.71
C LEU A 259 -0.25 22.32 -9.71
N ASP A 260 -0.21 23.43 -10.44
CA ASP A 260 -1.22 23.79 -11.43
C ASP A 260 -1.21 22.81 -12.62
N GLU A 261 -0.04 22.40 -13.10
CA GLU A 261 0.10 21.38 -14.15
C GLU A 261 -0.49 20.03 -13.72
N VAL A 262 -0.24 19.61 -12.48
CA VAL A 262 -0.78 18.35 -11.94
C VAL A 262 -2.29 18.46 -11.71
N ILE A 263 -2.76 19.55 -11.10
CA ILE A 263 -4.14 19.68 -10.60
C ILE A 263 -5.09 20.15 -11.69
N GLY A 264 -4.70 21.14 -12.49
CA GLY A 264 -5.51 21.75 -13.53
C GLY A 264 -6.91 22.12 -13.03
N ASP A 265 -7.92 21.64 -13.76
CA ASP A 265 -9.35 21.87 -13.47
C ASP A 265 -9.98 20.75 -12.64
N ALA A 266 -9.17 19.94 -11.94
CA ALA A 266 -9.67 18.86 -11.10
C ALA A 266 -10.68 19.38 -10.07
N ARG A 267 -11.81 18.69 -9.99
CA ARG A 267 -12.88 18.99 -9.03
C ARG A 267 -12.57 18.38 -7.66
N ILE A 268 -11.86 17.26 -7.64
CA ILE A 268 -11.51 16.55 -6.42
C ILE A 268 -10.00 16.31 -6.44
N VAL A 269 -9.31 16.74 -5.38
CA VAL A 269 -7.89 16.49 -5.20
C VAL A 269 -7.73 15.68 -3.91
N LEU A 270 -7.33 14.43 -4.04
CA LEU A 270 -7.04 13.55 -2.91
C LEU A 270 -5.54 13.63 -2.62
N ILE A 271 -5.19 14.06 -1.40
CA ILE A 271 -3.81 14.18 -0.94
C ILE A 271 -3.56 13.15 0.15
N GLY A 272 -2.72 12.18 -0.22
CA GLY A 272 -2.32 11.04 0.56
C GLY A 272 -1.22 11.33 1.56
N GLU A 273 -0.99 10.39 2.47
CA GLU A 273 0.22 10.31 3.30
C GLU A 273 0.67 8.86 3.45
N SER A 274 1.98 8.58 3.39
CA SER A 274 2.49 7.21 3.64
C SER A 274 2.58 6.86 5.12
N THR A 275 2.44 7.85 6.01
CA THR A 275 2.26 7.63 7.44
C THR A 275 1.22 8.58 8.04
N HIS A 276 0.45 8.12 9.03
CA HIS A 276 -0.49 9.00 9.77
C HIS A 276 0.16 9.92 10.81
N GLY A 277 1.46 9.78 11.07
CA GLY A 277 2.13 10.39 12.21
C GLY A 277 3.35 11.22 11.84
N THR A 278 3.40 11.74 10.62
CA THR A 278 4.54 12.52 10.12
C THR A 278 4.18 14.00 10.04
N ARG A 279 4.95 14.85 10.71
CA ARG A 279 4.70 16.30 10.79
C ARG A 279 4.70 16.96 9.41
N GLU A 280 5.73 16.72 8.62
CA GLU A 280 5.93 17.40 7.32
C GLU A 280 4.81 17.07 6.33
N PHE A 281 4.20 15.89 6.41
CA PHE A 281 3.06 15.52 5.57
C PHE A 281 1.81 16.34 5.90
N TYR A 282 1.54 16.58 7.18
CA TYR A 282 0.39 17.40 7.59
C TYR A 282 0.61 18.87 7.24
N GLU A 283 1.82 19.40 7.48
CA GLU A 283 2.17 20.78 7.15
C GLU A 283 2.10 21.01 5.63
N ALA A 284 2.70 20.14 4.82
CA ALA A 284 2.64 20.25 3.36
C ALA A 284 1.21 20.14 2.82
N ARG A 285 0.41 19.19 3.33
CA ARG A 285 -1.02 19.08 2.98
C ARG A 285 -1.77 20.35 3.32
N ALA A 286 -1.52 20.94 4.48
CA ALA A 286 -2.14 22.19 4.90
C ALA A 286 -1.79 23.33 3.93
N GLU A 287 -0.50 23.55 3.63
CA GLU A 287 -0.07 24.63 2.72
C GLU A 287 -0.60 24.47 1.30
N ILE A 288 -0.53 23.26 0.72
CA ILE A 288 -1.12 22.98 -0.61
C ILE A 288 -2.63 23.27 -0.59
N THR A 289 -3.31 22.86 0.48
CA THR A 289 -4.76 23.08 0.63
C THR A 289 -5.12 24.56 0.79
N LYS A 290 -4.31 25.35 1.51
CA LYS A 290 -4.48 26.81 1.62
C LYS A 290 -4.46 27.46 0.23
N TRP A 291 -3.46 27.14 -0.58
CA TRP A 291 -3.37 27.63 -1.96
C TRP A 291 -4.55 27.18 -2.82
N LEU A 292 -4.98 25.90 -2.71
CA LEU A 292 -6.16 25.41 -3.42
C LEU A 292 -7.44 26.18 -3.07
N ILE A 293 -7.61 26.55 -1.80
CA ILE A 293 -8.75 27.34 -1.33
C ILE A 293 -8.65 28.77 -1.87
N GLU A 294 -7.48 29.41 -1.73
CA GLU A 294 -7.29 30.83 -2.05
C GLU A 294 -7.31 31.11 -3.55
N GLU A 295 -6.64 30.28 -4.35
CA GLU A 295 -6.36 30.55 -5.76
C GLU A 295 -7.17 29.66 -6.72
N LYS A 296 -7.55 28.45 -6.29
CA LYS A 296 -8.25 27.47 -7.15
C LYS A 296 -9.74 27.30 -6.78
N GLY A 297 -10.23 28.01 -5.77
CA GLY A 297 -11.65 28.03 -5.41
C GLY A 297 -12.16 26.72 -4.78
N PHE A 298 -11.28 25.96 -4.13
CA PHE A 298 -11.70 24.81 -3.32
C PHE A 298 -12.46 25.29 -2.09
N CYS A 299 -13.62 24.67 -1.84
CA CYS A 299 -14.58 25.14 -0.84
C CYS A 299 -14.89 24.09 0.23
N ALA A 300 -14.21 22.96 0.22
CA ALA A 300 -14.32 21.97 1.28
C ALA A 300 -13.03 21.17 1.42
N VAL A 301 -12.73 20.81 2.66
CA VAL A 301 -11.73 19.81 3.03
C VAL A 301 -12.47 18.63 3.64
N ALA A 302 -12.28 17.43 3.10
CA ALA A 302 -12.90 16.20 3.59
C ALA A 302 -11.80 15.24 4.09
N ALA A 303 -11.73 15.01 5.39
CA ALA A 303 -10.70 14.19 6.02
C ALA A 303 -11.17 12.75 6.23
N GLU A 304 -10.23 11.80 6.26
CA GLU A 304 -10.39 10.42 6.79
C GLU A 304 -10.60 10.47 8.32
N ALA A 305 -11.68 11.12 8.71
CA ALA A 305 -12.03 11.50 10.05
C ALA A 305 -13.50 11.18 10.29
N ASP A 306 -13.83 10.95 11.56
CA ASP A 306 -15.20 10.70 11.98
C ASP A 306 -16.10 11.89 11.62
N TRP A 307 -17.23 11.61 10.96
CA TRP A 307 -18.19 12.60 10.50
C TRP A 307 -18.63 13.63 11.57
N PRO A 308 -19.10 13.23 12.77
CA PRO A 308 -19.53 14.18 13.79
C PRO A 308 -18.41 15.02 14.39
N ASP A 309 -17.21 14.45 14.51
CA ASP A 309 -16.06 15.15 15.10
C ASP A 309 -15.55 16.24 14.16
N ALA A 310 -15.43 15.92 12.87
CA ALA A 310 -15.08 16.89 11.85
C ALA A 310 -16.15 17.98 11.67
N TYR A 311 -17.44 17.66 11.86
CA TYR A 311 -18.49 18.68 11.79
C TYR A 311 -18.47 19.66 12.97
N ARG A 312 -18.01 19.25 14.16
CA ARG A 312 -17.71 20.19 15.24
C ARG A 312 -16.66 21.22 14.80
N VAL A 313 -15.60 20.76 14.13
CA VAL A 313 -14.59 21.64 13.52
C VAL A 313 -15.21 22.52 12.43
N ASN A 314 -16.10 21.97 11.59
CA ASN A 314 -16.83 22.73 10.58
C ASN A 314 -17.56 23.94 11.17
N ARG A 315 -18.33 23.71 12.24
CA ARG A 315 -19.04 24.77 12.95
C ARG A 315 -18.07 25.83 13.45
N TYR A 316 -16.99 25.42 14.12
CA TYR A 316 -15.97 26.33 14.61
C TYR A 316 -15.36 27.21 13.50
N VAL A 317 -14.97 26.64 12.36
CA VAL A 317 -14.37 27.41 11.25
C VAL A 317 -15.37 28.29 10.53
N ARG A 318 -16.68 27.99 10.61
CA ARG A 318 -17.76 28.86 10.15
C ARG A 318 -18.22 29.85 11.23
N GLY A 319 -17.56 29.90 12.38
CA GLY A 319 -17.94 30.80 13.48
C GLY A 319 -19.29 30.47 14.11
N GLU A 320 -19.72 29.22 13.97
CA GLU A 320 -20.90 28.62 14.58
C GLU A 320 -20.47 27.79 15.80
N GLY A 321 -21.41 27.49 16.70
CA GLY A 321 -21.15 26.72 17.91
C GLY A 321 -20.54 27.53 19.05
N ALA A 322 -20.00 26.84 20.05
CA ALA A 322 -19.54 27.43 21.31
C ALA A 322 -18.01 27.36 21.54
N ASP A 323 -17.28 26.66 20.65
CA ASP A 323 -15.84 26.46 20.81
C ASP A 323 -15.06 27.76 20.58
N GLY A 324 -14.22 28.13 21.55
CA GLY A 324 -13.44 29.36 21.56
C GLY A 324 -12.10 29.26 20.82
N SER A 325 -11.54 28.06 20.70
CA SER A 325 -10.23 27.81 20.07
C SER A 325 -10.25 26.58 19.14
N ALA A 326 -9.21 26.46 18.31
CA ALA A 326 -9.03 25.31 17.43
C ALA A 326 -8.85 24.02 18.24
N ASP A 327 -8.06 24.06 19.32
CA ASP A 327 -7.86 22.94 20.24
C ASP A 327 -9.17 22.44 20.87
N GLU A 328 -10.05 23.38 21.28
CA GLU A 328 -11.38 23.05 21.79
C GLU A 328 -12.25 22.40 20.72
N ALA A 329 -12.25 22.91 19.49
CA ALA A 329 -13.00 22.32 18.39
C ALA A 329 -12.51 20.90 18.04
N LEU A 330 -11.18 20.69 18.11
CA LEU A 330 -10.54 19.40 17.89
C LEU A 330 -10.76 18.41 19.06
N SER A 331 -11.27 18.86 20.21
CA SER A 331 -11.55 17.98 21.38
C SER A 331 -12.58 16.91 21.11
N GLY A 332 -13.34 17.01 20.01
CA GLY A 332 -14.24 15.95 19.57
C GLY A 332 -13.53 14.63 19.23
N PHE A 333 -12.30 14.66 18.73
CA PHE A 333 -11.58 13.46 18.27
C PHE A 333 -11.02 12.62 19.44
N GLU A 334 -11.89 12.03 20.24
CA GLU A 334 -11.53 11.29 21.47
C GLU A 334 -11.14 9.82 21.20
N ARG A 335 -11.56 9.27 20.05
CA ARG A 335 -11.32 7.87 19.69
C ARG A 335 -9.87 7.63 19.30
N PHE A 336 -9.43 6.39 19.47
CA PHE A 336 -8.13 5.96 18.97
C PHE A 336 -8.05 6.05 17.43
N PRO A 337 -6.95 6.59 16.88
CA PRO A 337 -5.85 7.25 17.58
C PRO A 337 -6.17 8.71 17.99
N GLY A 338 -5.81 9.08 19.22
CA GLY A 338 -6.09 10.42 19.74
C GLY A 338 -5.24 11.55 19.16
N TRP A 339 -4.30 11.29 18.24
CA TRP A 339 -3.35 12.30 17.72
C TRP A 339 -3.50 12.61 16.22
N MET A 340 -4.16 11.73 15.46
CA MET A 340 -4.18 11.81 13.98
C MET A 340 -4.79 13.13 13.50
N TRP A 341 -5.88 13.58 14.13
CA TRP A 341 -6.48 14.90 13.84
C TRP A 341 -6.31 15.91 14.98
N ARG A 342 -5.84 15.48 16.17
CA ARG A 342 -5.53 16.36 17.32
C ARG A 342 -4.02 16.55 17.44
N ASN A 343 -3.48 17.36 16.53
CA ASN A 343 -2.07 17.71 16.50
C ASN A 343 -1.89 19.19 16.17
N THR A 344 -0.67 19.67 16.33
CA THR A 344 -0.30 21.07 16.11
C THR A 344 -0.58 21.53 14.68
N ALA A 345 -0.20 20.75 13.67
CA ALA A 345 -0.39 21.11 12.26
C ALA A 345 -1.88 21.27 11.87
N VAL A 346 -2.75 20.36 12.35
CA VAL A 346 -4.21 20.48 12.12
C VAL A 346 -4.80 21.65 12.91
N SER A 347 -4.35 21.89 14.15
CA SER A 347 -4.80 23.04 14.94
C SER A 347 -4.48 24.37 14.23
N ASP A 348 -3.25 24.51 13.72
CA ASP A 348 -2.83 25.68 12.95
C ASP A 348 -3.64 25.85 11.67
N PHE A 349 -3.89 24.77 10.92
CA PHE A 349 -4.73 24.81 9.73
C PHE A 349 -6.17 25.22 10.04
N VAL A 350 -6.77 24.66 11.09
CA VAL A 350 -8.15 24.99 11.54
C VAL A 350 -8.24 26.43 12.01
N GLY A 351 -7.23 26.92 12.74
CA GLY A 351 -7.11 28.33 13.13
C GLY A 351 -7.05 29.26 11.92
N TRP A 352 -6.21 28.93 10.94
CA TRP A 352 -6.13 29.66 9.67
C TRP A 352 -7.47 29.64 8.91
N LEU A 353 -8.12 28.47 8.81
CA LEU A 353 -9.37 28.31 8.06
C LEU A 353 -10.51 29.15 8.65
N LYS A 354 -10.59 29.23 9.99
CA LYS A 354 -11.53 30.13 10.68
C LYS A 354 -11.27 31.60 10.33
N ALA A 355 -10.01 32.02 10.36
CA ALA A 355 -9.64 33.41 10.02
C ALA A 355 -9.95 33.72 8.56
N HIS A 356 -9.65 32.79 7.65
CA HIS A 356 -9.98 32.90 6.22
C HIS A 356 -11.49 33.04 6.01
N ASN A 357 -12.30 32.15 6.60
CA ASN A 357 -13.76 32.19 6.49
C ASN A 357 -14.36 33.48 7.05
N ALA A 358 -13.86 33.97 8.19
CA ALA A 358 -14.30 35.25 8.76
C ALA A 358 -14.08 36.42 7.77
N ALA A 359 -12.95 36.45 7.07
CA ALA A 359 -12.68 37.44 6.03
C ALA A 359 -13.60 37.27 4.81
N ARG A 360 -13.84 36.03 4.35
CA ARG A 360 -14.73 35.73 3.21
C ARG A 360 -16.19 36.09 3.49
N ARG A 361 -16.66 35.80 4.70
CA ARG A 361 -18.01 36.16 5.17
C ARG A 361 -18.22 37.67 5.14
N GLY A 362 -17.23 38.45 5.57
CA GLY A 362 -17.26 39.92 5.48
C GLY A 362 -17.41 40.44 4.05
N GLY A 363 -16.96 39.67 3.05
CA GLY A 363 -17.09 39.98 1.62
C GLY A 363 -18.28 39.31 0.89
N GLY A 364 -19.11 38.52 1.58
CA GLY A 364 -20.23 37.79 0.97
C GLY A 364 -19.81 36.63 0.05
N HIS A 365 -18.58 36.13 0.19
CA HIS A 365 -18.07 35.00 -0.59
C HIS A 365 -18.39 33.66 0.08
N ARG A 366 -18.31 32.57 -0.70
CA ARG A 366 -18.43 31.20 -0.19
C ARG A 366 -17.39 30.94 0.89
N GLU A 367 -17.84 30.34 1.99
CA GLU A 367 -16.97 29.82 3.04
C GLU A 367 -16.49 28.41 2.71
N THR A 368 -15.34 28.02 3.25
CA THR A 368 -14.78 26.69 3.11
C THR A 368 -15.12 25.84 4.33
N GLY A 369 -15.72 24.68 4.12
CA GLY A 369 -16.07 23.74 5.19
C GLY A 369 -15.01 22.68 5.47
N PHE A 370 -15.09 22.04 6.64
CA PHE A 370 -14.24 20.92 7.07
C PHE A 370 -15.12 19.72 7.42
N TYR A 371 -14.96 18.58 6.74
CA TYR A 371 -15.88 17.45 6.83
C TYR A 371 -15.15 16.15 7.10
N GLY A 372 -15.83 15.19 7.73
CA GLY A 372 -15.34 13.82 7.88
C GLY A 372 -15.81 12.97 6.70
N LEU A 373 -15.25 11.78 6.56
CA LEU A 373 -15.69 10.78 5.58
C LEU A 373 -15.84 9.39 6.20
N ASP A 374 -15.25 9.17 7.38
CA ASP A 374 -15.08 7.85 7.96
C ASP A 374 -16.30 7.39 8.79
N LEU A 375 -16.34 6.10 9.11
CA LEU A 375 -17.53 5.44 9.67
C LEU A 375 -17.35 4.89 11.09
N TYR A 376 -16.25 5.19 11.78
CA TYR A 376 -15.99 4.59 13.10
C TYR A 376 -16.88 5.16 14.22
N SER A 377 -17.47 6.33 14.03
CA SER A 377 -18.28 7.06 15.01
C SER A 377 -19.71 6.53 15.22
N LEU A 378 -19.93 5.21 15.29
CA LEU A 378 -21.28 4.59 15.38
C LEU A 378 -22.18 5.24 16.44
N HIS A 379 -21.81 5.16 17.72
CA HIS A 379 -22.63 5.65 18.84
C HIS A 379 -22.73 7.18 18.88
N ARG A 380 -21.66 7.89 18.50
CA ARG A 380 -21.69 9.36 18.41
C ARG A 380 -22.66 9.81 17.32
N SER A 381 -22.65 9.16 16.17
CA SER A 381 -23.57 9.48 15.06
C SER A 381 -25.03 9.23 15.45
N MET A 382 -25.32 8.19 16.24
CA MET A 382 -26.67 7.99 16.81
C MET A 382 -27.11 9.16 17.69
N ARG A 383 -26.21 9.63 18.58
CA ARG A 383 -26.48 10.77 19.47
C ARG A 383 -26.79 12.03 18.66
N GLU A 384 -25.99 12.33 17.63
CA GLU A 384 -26.20 13.50 16.77
C GLU A 384 -27.55 13.48 16.04
N VAL A 385 -27.99 12.31 15.54
CA VAL A 385 -29.33 12.14 14.94
C VAL A 385 -30.43 12.44 15.97
N VAL A 386 -30.30 11.91 17.18
CA VAL A 386 -31.29 12.12 18.25
C VAL A 386 -31.34 13.60 18.65
N THR A 387 -30.18 14.24 18.89
CA THR A 387 -30.06 15.66 19.25
C THR A 387 -30.68 16.57 18.19
N TYR A 388 -30.43 16.31 16.91
CA TYR A 388 -31.08 17.05 15.82
C TYR A 388 -32.61 16.91 15.89
N LEU A 389 -33.11 15.69 16.00
CA LEU A 389 -34.54 15.42 16.05
C LEU A 389 -35.21 15.99 17.31
N GLU A 390 -34.54 16.06 18.45
CA GLU A 390 -35.08 16.70 19.66
C GLU A 390 -35.50 18.15 19.41
N ASN A 391 -34.76 18.85 18.55
CA ASN A 391 -35.04 20.25 18.22
C ASN A 391 -36.13 20.37 17.14
N VAL A 392 -36.14 19.51 16.11
CA VAL A 392 -37.01 19.67 14.94
C VAL A 392 -38.30 18.84 14.98
N ASP A 393 -38.27 17.65 15.56
CA ASP A 393 -39.42 16.75 15.74
C ASP A 393 -39.20 15.83 16.97
N PRO A 394 -39.61 16.28 18.18
CA PRO A 394 -39.44 15.50 19.41
C PRO A 394 -40.10 14.11 19.37
N ALA A 395 -41.15 13.92 18.57
CA ALA A 395 -41.78 12.61 18.41
C ALA A 395 -40.92 11.68 17.55
N ALA A 396 -40.28 12.19 16.50
CA ALA A 396 -39.26 11.46 15.74
C ALA A 396 -38.03 11.13 16.62
N ALA A 397 -37.61 12.05 17.50
CA ALA A 397 -36.52 11.80 18.43
C ALA A 397 -36.81 10.60 19.36
N GLN A 398 -38.05 10.47 19.86
CA GLN A 398 -38.45 9.31 20.67
C GLN A 398 -38.39 8.01 19.87
N ARG A 399 -38.85 8.01 18.60
CA ARG A 399 -38.74 6.84 17.72
C ARG A 399 -37.28 6.47 17.44
N ALA A 400 -36.42 7.46 17.20
CA ALA A 400 -35.00 7.25 16.97
C ALA A 400 -34.30 6.61 18.18
N ARG A 401 -34.55 7.13 19.40
CA ARG A 401 -34.04 6.50 20.63
C ARG A 401 -34.50 5.06 20.78
N HIS A 402 -35.78 4.78 20.51
CA HIS A 402 -36.31 3.42 20.59
C HIS A 402 -35.63 2.47 19.58
N ARG A 403 -35.37 2.93 18.35
CA ARG A 403 -34.65 2.15 17.33
C ARG A 403 -33.20 1.90 17.73
N TYR A 404 -32.49 2.94 18.19
CA TYR A 404 -31.08 2.84 18.55
C TYR A 404 -30.82 2.10 19.87
N ALA A 405 -31.82 1.97 20.75
CA ALA A 405 -31.71 1.16 21.97
C ALA A 405 -31.31 -0.32 21.70
N CYS A 406 -31.46 -0.81 20.46
CA CYS A 406 -30.95 -2.11 20.04
C CYS A 406 -29.42 -2.24 20.26
N PHE A 407 -28.67 -1.15 20.10
CA PHE A 407 -27.20 -1.14 20.24
C PHE A 407 -26.73 -1.09 21.71
N ASP A 408 -27.60 -0.72 22.66
CA ASP A 408 -27.29 -0.57 24.08
C ASP A 408 -27.05 -1.91 24.81
N HIS A 409 -27.29 -3.04 24.13
CA HIS A 409 -27.01 -4.37 24.66
C HIS A 409 -25.54 -4.77 24.56
N ALA A 410 -24.72 -4.02 23.82
CA ALA A 410 -23.27 -4.12 23.81
C ALA A 410 -22.67 -3.01 24.70
N SER A 411 -21.47 -3.24 25.26
CA SER A 411 -20.76 -2.28 26.12
C SER A 411 -20.82 -0.86 25.56
N ALA A 412 -21.18 0.12 26.40
CA ALA A 412 -21.36 1.51 25.99
C ALA A 412 -20.11 2.04 25.25
N ASP A 413 -20.33 2.57 24.05
CA ASP A 413 -19.35 3.24 23.17
C ASP A 413 -18.37 2.35 22.38
N ASP A 414 -18.54 1.02 22.38
CA ASP A 414 -17.70 0.13 21.58
C ASP A 414 -18.46 -0.57 20.42
N GLY A 415 -18.34 0.02 19.23
CA GLY A 415 -18.83 -0.59 17.99
C GLY A 415 -18.21 -1.96 17.69
N GLN A 416 -16.98 -2.24 18.14
CA GLN A 416 -16.37 -3.56 17.99
C GLN A 416 -17.03 -4.59 18.91
N ALA A 417 -17.40 -4.21 20.14
CA ALA A 417 -18.17 -5.06 21.04
C ALA A 417 -19.54 -5.43 20.45
N TYR A 418 -20.24 -4.47 19.83
CA TYR A 418 -21.44 -4.75 19.04
C TYR A 418 -21.16 -5.74 17.91
N GLY A 419 -20.15 -5.44 17.10
CA GLY A 419 -19.76 -6.28 15.96
C GLY A 419 -19.44 -7.72 16.35
N PHE A 420 -18.73 -7.91 17.47
CA PHE A 420 -18.37 -9.22 18.00
C PHE A 420 -19.62 -9.99 18.43
N ALA A 421 -20.51 -9.37 19.21
CA ALA A 421 -21.75 -10.01 19.65
C ALA A 421 -22.66 -10.38 18.46
N ALA A 422 -22.79 -9.51 17.47
CA ALA A 422 -23.62 -9.71 16.29
C ALA A 422 -23.04 -10.79 15.34
N ALA A 423 -21.72 -10.83 15.15
CA ALA A 423 -21.07 -11.77 14.23
C ALA A 423 -21.14 -13.23 14.72
N PHE A 424 -21.07 -13.46 16.04
CA PHE A 424 -21.08 -14.80 16.63
C PHE A 424 -22.46 -15.25 17.16
N GLY A 425 -23.52 -14.55 16.77
CA GLY A 425 -24.91 -14.90 17.11
C GLY A 425 -25.27 -14.72 18.59
N ALA A 426 -24.45 -13.97 19.34
CA ALA A 426 -24.68 -13.63 20.75
C ALA A 426 -25.55 -12.37 20.93
N GLY A 427 -25.91 -11.68 19.83
CA GLY A 427 -26.81 -10.52 19.81
C GLY A 427 -27.68 -10.47 18.55
N LEU A 428 -28.74 -9.65 18.57
CA LEU A 428 -29.57 -9.37 17.40
C LEU A 428 -28.86 -8.37 16.48
N SER A 429 -28.98 -8.52 15.16
CA SER A 429 -28.57 -7.46 14.24
C SER A 429 -29.54 -6.27 14.37
N CYS A 430 -28.97 -5.07 14.51
CA CYS A 430 -29.69 -3.82 14.53
C CYS A 430 -29.84 -3.19 13.13
N GLU A 431 -29.54 -3.95 12.06
CA GLU A 431 -29.59 -3.51 10.66
C GLU A 431 -30.96 -2.92 10.31
N ARG A 432 -32.05 -3.61 10.69
CA ARG A 432 -33.41 -3.15 10.39
C ARG A 432 -33.69 -1.79 11.03
N GLN A 433 -33.30 -1.61 12.29
CA GLN A 433 -33.50 -0.37 13.04
C GLN A 433 -32.69 0.78 12.44
N ALA A 434 -31.45 0.54 12.05
CA ALA A 434 -30.60 1.53 11.40
C ALA A 434 -31.16 1.95 10.02
N VAL A 435 -31.60 0.99 9.21
CA VAL A 435 -32.21 1.25 7.90
C VAL A 435 -33.54 2.00 8.04
N GLU A 436 -34.42 1.58 8.95
CA GLU A 436 -35.69 2.27 9.22
C GLU A 436 -35.46 3.73 9.64
N GLN A 437 -34.43 3.99 10.47
CA GLN A 437 -34.10 5.35 10.89
C GLN A 437 -33.59 6.21 9.73
N LEU A 438 -32.69 5.69 8.90
CA LEU A 438 -32.19 6.39 7.71
C LEU A 438 -33.31 6.71 6.72
N VAL A 439 -34.21 5.75 6.46
CA VAL A 439 -35.36 5.95 5.55
C VAL A 439 -36.31 7.02 6.09
N GLU A 440 -36.53 7.08 7.40
CA GLU A 440 -37.34 8.16 8.00
C GLU A 440 -36.66 9.53 7.83
N MET A 441 -35.35 9.63 8.09
CA MET A 441 -34.60 10.87 7.89
C MET A 441 -34.72 11.39 6.45
N GLN A 442 -34.53 10.51 5.45
CA GLN A 442 -34.63 10.88 4.03
C GLN A 442 -36.04 11.33 3.63
N ARG A 443 -37.09 10.72 4.19
CA ARG A 443 -38.48 11.08 3.87
C ARG A 443 -38.89 12.42 4.46
N SER A 444 -38.41 12.73 5.66
CA SER A 444 -38.79 13.96 6.36
C SER A 444 -38.04 15.21 5.88
N MET A 445 -37.06 15.08 4.99
CA MET A 445 -36.27 16.19 4.43
C MET A 445 -37.15 17.34 3.94
N LEU A 446 -38.16 17.05 3.12
CA LEU A 446 -39.04 18.07 2.53
C LEU A 446 -39.88 18.81 3.58
N ASP A 447 -40.25 18.14 4.67
CA ASP A 447 -41.10 18.70 5.71
C ASP A 447 -40.31 19.57 6.70
N TYR A 448 -39.04 19.24 6.95
CA TYR A 448 -38.17 19.98 7.88
C TYR A 448 -37.49 21.18 7.21
N VAL A 449 -36.95 21.01 6.00
CA VAL A 449 -36.25 22.10 5.29
C VAL A 449 -37.19 23.25 4.90
N ARG A 450 -38.47 22.95 4.61
CA ARG A 450 -39.49 23.98 4.29
C ARG A 450 -39.84 24.90 5.46
N ARG A 451 -39.54 24.52 6.71
CA ARG A 451 -39.95 25.29 7.89
C ARG A 451 -38.93 26.36 8.28
N ASP A 452 -37.64 26.10 8.09
CA ASP A 452 -36.57 26.87 8.76
C ASP A 452 -35.44 27.41 7.83
N GLY A 453 -35.55 27.24 6.51
CA GLY A 453 -34.65 27.88 5.53
C GLY A 453 -33.29 27.19 5.33
N MET A 454 -32.29 27.90 4.78
CA MET A 454 -31.01 27.31 4.30
C MET A 454 -30.16 26.69 5.42
N SER A 455 -30.07 27.32 6.59
CA SER A 455 -29.34 26.76 7.74
C SER A 455 -29.94 25.44 8.23
N ALA A 456 -31.24 25.23 8.01
CA ALA A 456 -31.89 23.96 8.30
C ALA A 456 -31.59 22.88 7.25
N GLU A 457 -31.19 23.23 6.03
CA GLU A 457 -30.74 22.25 5.03
C GLU A 457 -29.38 21.66 5.41
N ASP A 458 -28.40 22.49 5.78
CA ASP A 458 -27.07 22.04 6.23
C ASP A 458 -27.17 21.12 7.45
N GLU A 459 -27.95 21.53 8.46
CA GLU A 459 -28.17 20.75 9.68
C GLU A 459 -28.93 19.44 9.42
N HIS A 460 -29.90 19.46 8.51
CA HIS A 460 -30.58 18.23 8.10
C HIS A 460 -29.65 17.29 7.34
N PHE A 461 -28.85 17.81 6.40
CA PHE A 461 -27.87 17.03 5.66
C PHE A 461 -26.87 16.37 6.63
N TYR A 462 -26.35 17.13 7.59
CA TYR A 462 -25.48 16.61 8.63
C TYR A 462 -26.11 15.47 9.44
N ALA A 463 -27.36 15.64 9.89
CA ALA A 463 -28.07 14.60 10.62
C ALA A 463 -28.36 13.36 9.74
N GLN A 464 -28.67 13.57 8.46
CA GLN A 464 -28.87 12.47 7.51
C GLN A 464 -27.58 11.67 7.27
N GLN A 465 -26.44 12.34 7.12
CA GLN A 465 -25.15 11.66 6.98
C GLN A 465 -24.78 10.88 8.24
N ASN A 466 -25.05 11.41 9.44
CA ASN A 466 -24.91 10.61 10.67
C ASN A 466 -25.78 9.34 10.66
N ALA A 467 -27.04 9.42 10.19
CA ALA A 467 -27.89 8.24 10.04
C ALA A 467 -27.34 7.23 9.01
N GLN A 468 -26.73 7.72 7.92
CA GLN A 468 -26.04 6.88 6.94
C GLN A 468 -24.82 6.18 7.56
N THR A 469 -23.99 6.93 8.30
CA THR A 469 -22.85 6.38 9.05
C THR A 469 -23.30 5.29 10.01
N VAL A 470 -24.40 5.48 10.76
CA VAL A 470 -24.93 4.43 11.65
C VAL A 470 -25.29 3.16 10.88
N ARG A 471 -25.96 3.29 9.73
CA ARG A 471 -26.33 2.14 8.90
C ARG A 471 -25.09 1.41 8.38
N ASP A 472 -24.11 2.14 7.86
CA ASP A 472 -22.93 1.52 7.26
C ASP A 472 -21.99 0.93 8.32
N ALA A 473 -21.85 1.60 9.46
CA ALA A 473 -21.10 1.12 10.61
C ALA A 473 -21.69 -0.16 11.21
N GLU A 474 -23.03 -0.31 11.25
CA GLU A 474 -23.68 -1.57 11.65
C GLU A 474 -23.18 -2.75 10.80
N VAL A 475 -23.17 -2.58 9.48
CA VAL A 475 -22.75 -3.62 8.55
C VAL A 475 -21.25 -3.86 8.67
N TYR A 476 -20.46 -2.79 8.77
CA TYR A 476 -19.01 -2.85 8.91
C TYR A 476 -18.58 -3.63 10.16
N TYR A 477 -19.08 -3.26 11.34
CA TYR A 477 -18.65 -3.90 12.59
C TYR A 477 -19.04 -5.37 12.66
N ARG A 478 -20.18 -5.75 12.08
CA ARG A 478 -20.57 -7.15 11.94
C ARG A 478 -19.67 -7.92 10.97
N ALA A 479 -19.25 -7.30 9.87
CA ALA A 479 -18.36 -7.91 8.88
C ALA A 479 -16.88 -7.99 9.32
N MET A 480 -16.47 -7.15 10.30
CA MET A 480 -15.10 -7.04 10.80
C MET A 480 -14.51 -8.39 11.27
N PHE A 481 -15.35 -9.29 11.78
CA PHE A 481 -14.94 -10.61 12.29
C PHE A 481 -15.01 -11.74 11.25
N GLY A 482 -15.49 -11.45 10.03
CA GLY A 482 -15.62 -12.44 8.95
C GLY A 482 -14.47 -12.43 7.93
N GLY A 483 -13.93 -11.26 7.56
CA GLY A 483 -12.80 -11.15 6.63
C GLY A 483 -12.33 -9.72 6.33
N ARG A 484 -11.00 -9.52 6.28
CA ARG A 484 -10.33 -8.21 6.15
C ARG A 484 -10.71 -7.43 4.89
N VAL A 485 -10.80 -8.10 3.73
CA VAL A 485 -11.13 -7.43 2.44
C VAL A 485 -12.57 -6.92 2.44
N SER A 486 -13.50 -7.64 3.09
CA SER A 486 -14.91 -7.24 3.15
C SER A 486 -15.10 -5.96 3.97
N SER A 487 -14.49 -5.88 5.16
CA SER A 487 -14.60 -4.67 6.00
C SER A 487 -13.87 -3.47 5.40
N TRP A 488 -12.69 -3.69 4.79
CA TRP A 488 -11.96 -2.64 4.07
C TRP A 488 -12.82 -2.02 2.96
N ASN A 489 -13.40 -2.86 2.10
CA ASN A 489 -14.23 -2.39 0.99
C ASN A 489 -15.50 -1.67 1.45
N LEU A 490 -16.08 -2.07 2.59
CA LEU A 490 -17.21 -1.34 3.17
C LEU A 490 -16.79 0.07 3.60
N ARG A 491 -15.59 0.24 4.16
CA ARG A 491 -15.05 1.53 4.59
C ARG A 491 -14.80 2.48 3.44
N ASP A 492 -14.05 2.07 2.42
CA ASP A 492 -13.79 2.93 1.26
C ASP A 492 -15.06 3.24 0.45
N ARG A 493 -16.02 2.30 0.37
CA ARG A 493 -17.34 2.58 -0.25
C ARG A 493 -18.14 3.60 0.54
N HIS A 494 -18.13 3.53 1.87
CA HIS A 494 -18.76 4.54 2.70
C HIS A 494 -18.15 5.92 2.45
N MET A 495 -16.82 6.05 2.54
CA MET A 495 -16.13 7.32 2.26
C MET A 495 -16.45 7.88 0.87
N ALA A 496 -16.52 7.01 -0.15
CA ALA A 496 -16.87 7.43 -1.51
C ALA A 496 -18.32 7.92 -1.62
N HIS A 497 -19.28 7.23 -0.99
CA HIS A 497 -20.68 7.67 -0.96
C HIS A 497 -20.85 8.98 -0.18
N THR A 498 -20.16 9.13 0.95
CA THR A 498 -20.17 10.36 1.76
C THR A 498 -19.60 11.54 0.96
N LEU A 499 -18.49 11.33 0.23
CA LEU A 499 -17.91 12.33 -0.67
C LEU A 499 -18.87 12.72 -1.80
N GLU A 500 -19.55 11.76 -2.42
CA GLU A 500 -20.57 12.02 -3.46
C GLU A 500 -21.75 12.82 -2.89
N ALA A 501 -22.26 12.44 -1.73
CA ALA A 501 -23.34 13.14 -1.06
C ALA A 501 -22.95 14.58 -0.67
N LEU A 502 -21.72 14.78 -0.22
CA LEU A 502 -21.16 16.09 0.10
C LEU A 502 -21.05 16.99 -1.14
N LEU A 503 -20.50 16.47 -2.24
CA LEU A 503 -20.44 17.20 -3.52
C LEU A 503 -21.85 17.61 -3.99
N ALA A 504 -22.80 16.68 -3.94
CA ALA A 504 -24.17 16.94 -4.35
C ALA A 504 -24.85 18.00 -3.45
N HIS A 505 -24.58 18.01 -2.14
CA HIS A 505 -25.10 19.02 -1.22
C HIS A 505 -24.46 20.39 -1.48
N LEU A 506 -23.14 20.43 -1.65
CA LEU A 506 -22.41 21.67 -1.90
C LEU A 506 -22.75 22.29 -3.27
N ASP A 507 -23.16 21.51 -4.26
CA ASP A 507 -23.61 22.00 -5.58
C ASP A 507 -25.01 22.61 -5.57
N ARG A 508 -25.89 22.26 -4.61
CA ARG A 508 -27.27 22.78 -4.56
C ARG A 508 -27.35 24.29 -4.31
N HIS A 509 -26.25 24.90 -3.86
CA HIS A 509 -26.11 26.33 -3.60
C HIS A 509 -25.90 27.13 -4.90
N GLY A 510 -26.90 27.06 -5.79
CA GLY A 510 -26.84 27.27 -7.26
C GLY A 510 -26.43 28.63 -7.84
N ASP A 511 -25.99 29.59 -7.04
CA ASP A 511 -25.46 30.88 -7.53
C ASP A 511 -23.92 30.89 -7.67
N GLN A 512 -23.26 29.77 -7.38
CA GLN A 512 -21.80 29.66 -7.32
C GLN A 512 -21.25 28.57 -8.25
N ALA A 513 -19.94 28.65 -8.53
CA ALA A 513 -19.25 27.63 -9.30
C ALA A 513 -19.40 26.23 -8.64
N PRO A 514 -19.36 25.14 -9.43
CA PRO A 514 -19.43 23.77 -8.92
C PRO A 514 -18.42 23.54 -7.80
N ALA A 515 -18.84 22.84 -6.75
CA ALA A 515 -18.00 22.64 -5.58
C ALA A 515 -16.73 21.86 -5.93
N ARG A 516 -15.57 22.33 -5.43
CA ARG A 516 -14.29 21.64 -5.51
C ARG A 516 -13.84 21.24 -4.10
N ILE A 517 -13.39 20.00 -3.93
CA ILE A 517 -13.11 19.40 -2.61
C ILE A 517 -11.67 18.86 -2.57
N VAL A 518 -10.95 19.20 -1.51
CA VAL A 518 -9.69 18.54 -1.15
C VAL A 518 -10.00 17.40 -0.19
N VAL A 519 -9.43 16.22 -0.42
CA VAL A 519 -9.58 15.08 0.48
C VAL A 519 -8.24 14.77 1.14
N TRP A 520 -8.23 14.62 2.46
CA TRP A 520 -7.05 14.19 3.22
C TRP A 520 -7.26 12.78 3.74
N ALA A 521 -6.47 11.82 3.28
CA ALA A 521 -6.54 10.44 3.74
C ALA A 521 -5.17 9.76 3.61
N HIS A 522 -5.02 8.55 4.13
CA HIS A 522 -3.81 7.77 3.94
C HIS A 522 -3.60 7.37 2.46
N ASN A 523 -2.36 7.15 2.02
CA ASN A 523 -2.04 6.65 0.68
C ASN A 523 -2.78 5.35 0.33
N SER A 524 -3.09 4.52 1.34
CA SER A 524 -3.86 3.28 1.16
C SER A 524 -5.33 3.53 0.80
N HIS A 525 -5.86 4.72 1.03
CA HIS A 525 -7.20 5.15 0.60
C HIS A 525 -7.12 6.06 -0.63
N VAL A 526 -6.09 6.90 -0.74
CA VAL A 526 -5.92 7.85 -1.84
C VAL A 526 -5.45 7.19 -3.13
N GLY A 527 -4.53 6.23 -3.08
CA GLY A 527 -3.98 5.62 -4.29
C GLY A 527 -5.00 4.74 -5.03
N ASP A 528 -4.86 4.57 -6.34
CA ASP A 528 -5.72 3.67 -7.13
C ASP A 528 -5.38 2.20 -6.84
N ALA A 529 -6.29 1.46 -6.18
CA ALA A 529 -6.04 0.07 -5.78
C ALA A 529 -5.71 -0.86 -6.96
N ARG A 530 -6.21 -0.56 -8.17
CA ARG A 530 -5.94 -1.40 -9.36
C ARG A 530 -4.45 -1.46 -9.71
N ALA A 531 -3.66 -0.51 -9.21
CA ALA A 531 -2.21 -0.44 -9.37
C ALA A 531 -1.44 -1.10 -8.22
N THR A 532 -2.10 -1.82 -7.32
CA THR A 532 -1.50 -2.37 -6.09
C THR A 532 -1.79 -3.86 -5.93
N GLU A 533 -0.91 -4.53 -5.19
CA GLU A 533 -1.09 -5.94 -4.79
C GLU A 533 -2.41 -6.17 -4.08
N VAL A 534 -2.79 -5.27 -3.16
CA VAL A 534 -4.03 -5.39 -2.39
C VAL A 534 -5.28 -5.22 -3.26
N GLY A 535 -5.21 -4.49 -4.37
CA GLY A 535 -6.32 -4.44 -5.34
C GLY A 535 -6.51 -5.75 -6.09
N ALA A 536 -5.43 -6.50 -6.35
CA ALA A 536 -5.53 -7.85 -6.89
C ALA A 536 -6.20 -8.82 -5.90
N ASP A 537 -6.07 -8.58 -4.59
CA ASP A 537 -6.82 -9.28 -3.52
C ASP A 537 -8.29 -8.86 -3.42
N GLY A 538 -8.73 -7.93 -4.29
CA GLY A 538 -10.10 -7.41 -4.33
C GLY A 538 -10.35 -6.24 -3.39
N GLN A 539 -9.32 -5.63 -2.79
CA GLN A 539 -9.49 -4.39 -2.02
C GLN A 539 -9.80 -3.20 -2.96
N LEU A 540 -10.62 -2.28 -2.48
CA LEU A 540 -10.97 -1.03 -3.13
C LEU A 540 -10.39 0.12 -2.34
N THR A 541 -10.15 1.23 -3.04
CA THR A 541 -9.71 2.48 -2.43
C THR A 541 -10.62 3.63 -2.83
N LEU A 542 -10.72 4.63 -1.97
CA LEU A 542 -11.43 5.88 -2.26
C LEU A 542 -10.94 6.52 -3.55
N GLY A 543 -9.63 6.56 -3.79
CA GLY A 543 -9.05 7.09 -5.02
C GLY A 543 -9.48 6.33 -6.28
N GLN A 544 -9.50 5.00 -6.23
CA GLN A 544 -10.03 4.18 -7.32
C GLN A 544 -11.51 4.49 -7.58
N LEU A 545 -12.34 4.48 -6.53
CA LEU A 545 -13.77 4.74 -6.63
C LEU A 545 -14.03 6.15 -7.19
N ALA A 546 -13.28 7.15 -6.72
CA ALA A 546 -13.37 8.51 -7.21
C ALA A 546 -13.01 8.62 -8.70
N ARG A 547 -11.91 7.99 -9.14
CA ARG A 547 -11.54 7.96 -10.56
C ARG A 547 -12.60 7.26 -11.43
N GLN A 548 -13.20 6.18 -10.94
CA GLN A 548 -14.27 5.48 -11.66
C GLN A 548 -15.53 6.35 -11.83
N THR A 549 -15.86 7.17 -10.84
CA THR A 549 -17.05 8.03 -10.86
C THR A 549 -16.83 9.34 -11.62
N TRP A 550 -15.69 10.02 -11.40
CA TRP A 550 -15.47 11.39 -11.89
C TRP A 550 -14.37 11.51 -12.97
N GLY A 551 -13.65 10.43 -13.29
CA GLY A 551 -12.67 10.37 -14.37
C GLY A 551 -11.53 11.37 -14.19
N GLU A 552 -11.21 12.10 -15.26
CA GLU A 552 -10.14 13.10 -15.29
C GLU A 552 -10.36 14.31 -14.39
N ARG A 553 -11.52 14.44 -13.74
CA ARG A 553 -11.78 15.50 -12.74
C ARG A 553 -11.21 15.19 -11.35
N VAL A 554 -10.51 14.07 -11.21
CA VAL A 554 -9.86 13.62 -9.97
C VAL A 554 -8.35 13.66 -10.12
N ARG A 555 -7.66 14.10 -9.08
CA ARG A 555 -6.20 13.98 -8.97
C ARG A 555 -5.82 13.31 -7.66
N LEU A 556 -4.91 12.35 -7.74
CA LEU A 556 -4.37 11.58 -6.62
C LEU A 556 -2.91 11.98 -6.42
N ILE A 557 -2.60 12.54 -5.25
CA ILE A 557 -1.24 12.94 -4.89
C ILE A 557 -0.81 12.08 -3.70
N GLY A 558 0.30 11.36 -3.82
CA GLY A 558 0.86 10.56 -2.72
C GLY A 558 2.03 11.25 -2.05
N PHE A 559 2.26 10.99 -0.76
CA PHE A 559 3.49 11.38 -0.06
C PHE A 559 4.32 10.15 0.30
N THR A 560 5.65 10.28 0.31
CA THR A 560 6.58 9.20 0.65
C THR A 560 7.74 9.72 1.50
N THR A 561 8.34 8.86 2.33
CA THR A 561 9.52 9.17 3.14
C THR A 561 10.43 7.97 3.25
N HIS A 562 11.75 8.18 3.16
CA HIS A 562 12.74 7.13 3.27
C HIS A 562 13.02 6.76 4.73
N SER A 563 13.17 7.74 5.63
CA SER A 563 13.46 7.48 7.04
C SER A 563 13.03 8.63 7.96
N GLY A 564 13.21 8.48 9.27
CA GLY A 564 13.00 9.57 10.23
C GLY A 564 12.29 9.12 11.49
N SER A 565 11.30 9.90 11.92
CA SER A 565 10.42 9.53 13.04
C SER A 565 8.95 9.72 12.69
N VAL A 566 8.09 9.00 13.40
CA VAL A 566 6.64 8.98 13.22
C VAL A 566 5.96 8.88 14.59
N THR A 567 4.78 9.47 14.75
CA THR A 567 3.89 9.19 15.88
C THR A 567 2.93 8.06 15.57
N ALA A 568 3.08 6.95 16.27
CA ALA A 568 2.27 5.75 16.10
C ALA A 568 2.16 4.97 17.41
N ALA A 569 1.18 4.09 17.54
CA ALA A 569 1.09 3.16 18.66
C ALA A 569 1.76 1.81 18.34
N SER A 570 2.09 1.05 19.38
CA SER A 570 2.52 -0.36 19.24
C SER A 570 1.35 -1.35 19.13
N GLU A 571 0.16 -0.97 19.58
CA GLU A 571 -1.05 -1.80 19.54
C GLU A 571 -2.31 -0.95 19.42
N TRP A 572 -3.42 -1.58 19.05
CA TRP A 572 -4.70 -0.90 18.89
C TRP A 572 -5.20 -0.36 20.24
N GLY A 573 -5.57 0.92 20.29
CA GLY A 573 -5.95 1.59 21.55
C GLY A 573 -4.77 1.97 22.46
N GLY A 574 -3.53 1.67 22.04
CA GLY A 574 -2.32 2.05 22.78
C GLY A 574 -2.04 3.56 22.75
N PRO A 575 -1.12 4.04 23.61
CA PRO A 575 -0.73 5.45 23.65
C PRO A 575 0.03 5.88 22.38
N ALA A 576 0.04 7.19 22.13
CA ALA A 576 0.90 7.78 21.10
C ALA A 576 2.38 7.63 21.50
N GLU A 577 3.19 7.05 20.62
CA GLU A 577 4.64 6.92 20.82
C GLU A 577 5.37 7.63 19.68
N ARG A 578 6.49 8.29 19.99
CA ARG A 578 7.45 8.73 18.97
C ARG A 578 8.35 7.56 18.60
N LYS A 579 8.26 7.09 17.36
CA LYS A 579 8.95 5.89 16.87
C LYS A 579 9.89 6.23 15.73
N VAL A 580 11.02 5.53 15.65
CA VAL A 580 11.97 5.67 14.55
C VAL A 580 11.46 4.90 13.33
N VAL A 581 11.27 5.59 12.21
CA VAL A 581 10.99 4.97 10.92
C VAL A 581 12.31 4.41 10.38
N ARG A 582 12.34 3.10 10.14
CA ARG A 582 13.52 2.43 9.57
C ARG A 582 13.86 3.02 8.20
N PRO A 583 15.12 2.97 7.75
CA PRO A 583 15.45 3.19 6.34
C PRO A 583 14.55 2.36 5.42
N ALA A 584 14.29 2.85 4.22
CA ALA A 584 13.41 2.14 3.31
C ALA A 584 13.98 0.78 2.93
N LEU A 585 13.09 -0.13 2.51
CA LEU A 585 13.54 -1.44 2.06
C LEU A 585 14.10 -1.32 0.65
N ASN A 586 15.19 -2.03 0.37
CA ASN A 586 15.75 -2.15 -0.98
C ASN A 586 14.66 -2.50 -1.98
N GLY A 587 14.61 -1.77 -3.10
CA GLY A 587 13.59 -1.97 -4.13
C GLY A 587 12.26 -1.29 -3.91
N SER A 588 12.10 -0.57 -2.81
CA SER A 588 10.93 0.27 -2.58
C SER A 588 10.93 1.53 -3.45
N VAL A 589 9.78 2.19 -3.51
CA VAL A 589 9.64 3.53 -4.10
C VAL A 589 10.47 4.53 -3.30
N GLU A 590 10.40 4.41 -1.97
CA GLU A 590 11.10 5.27 -1.04
C GLU A 590 12.63 5.15 -1.19
N GLU A 591 13.16 3.95 -1.41
CA GLU A 591 14.59 3.74 -1.68
C GLU A 591 15.01 4.34 -3.03
N LEU A 592 14.20 4.13 -4.08
CA LEU A 592 14.48 4.75 -5.38
C LEU A 592 14.54 6.28 -5.26
N PHE A 593 13.66 6.88 -4.47
CA PHE A 593 13.62 8.32 -4.27
C PHE A 593 14.76 8.81 -3.39
N HIS A 594 15.24 8.00 -2.43
CA HIS A 594 16.45 8.28 -1.68
C HIS A 594 17.70 8.34 -2.60
N GLU A 595 17.81 7.40 -3.54
CA GLU A 595 18.92 7.32 -4.51
C GLU A 595 19.02 8.54 -5.44
N VAL A 596 17.94 9.33 -5.59
CA VAL A 596 17.93 10.58 -6.38
C VAL A 596 18.93 11.60 -5.80
N GLY A 597 19.16 11.58 -4.48
CA GLY A 597 20.07 12.50 -3.79
C GLY A 597 19.51 13.92 -3.58
N THR A 598 18.30 14.21 -4.10
CA THR A 598 17.54 15.43 -3.79
C THR A 598 16.58 15.13 -2.64
N PRO A 599 16.65 15.85 -1.51
CA PRO A 599 15.94 15.45 -0.28
C PRO A 599 14.43 15.63 -0.38
N GLU A 600 13.95 16.61 -1.16
CA GLU A 600 12.54 17.03 -1.14
C GLU A 600 12.09 17.43 -2.54
N PHE A 601 11.19 16.65 -3.15
CA PHE A 601 10.78 16.87 -4.54
C PHE A 601 9.39 16.31 -4.87
N LEU A 602 8.81 16.84 -5.95
CA LEU A 602 7.65 16.34 -6.65
C LEU A 602 8.08 15.60 -7.91
N ILE A 603 7.51 14.44 -8.17
CA ILE A 603 7.65 13.73 -9.44
C ILE A 603 6.27 13.42 -10.03
N SER A 604 6.10 13.72 -11.32
CA SER A 604 4.84 13.44 -12.03
C SER A 604 5.08 13.21 -13.53
N PRO A 605 4.48 12.15 -14.11
CA PRO A 605 4.39 11.96 -15.56
C PRO A 605 3.62 13.07 -16.29
N LEU A 606 2.77 13.83 -15.57
CA LEU A 606 2.03 14.96 -16.11
C LEU A 606 2.96 16.15 -16.40
N ILE A 607 3.94 16.39 -15.53
CA ILE A 607 4.96 17.44 -15.70
C ILE A 607 6.01 17.01 -16.73
N SER A 608 6.51 15.77 -16.61
CA SER A 608 7.53 15.24 -17.52
C SER A 608 7.20 13.81 -17.92
N ARG A 609 6.95 13.59 -19.22
CA ARG A 609 6.71 12.24 -19.75
C ARG A 609 7.86 11.27 -19.51
N ALA A 610 9.09 11.77 -19.34
CA ALA A 610 10.24 10.93 -19.04
C ALA A 610 10.19 10.33 -17.62
N ALA A 611 9.46 10.95 -16.69
CA ALA A 611 9.22 10.39 -15.35
C ALA A 611 8.35 9.13 -15.37
N ALA A 612 7.66 8.84 -16.47
CA ALA A 612 6.76 7.71 -16.57
C ALA A 612 7.48 6.36 -16.46
N GLU A 613 8.65 6.21 -17.10
CA GLU A 613 9.34 4.93 -17.21
C GLU A 613 9.94 4.46 -15.86
N PRO A 614 10.60 5.31 -15.07
CA PRO A 614 11.02 4.95 -13.70
C PRO A 614 9.89 4.54 -12.77
N LEU A 615 8.70 5.14 -12.96
CA LEU A 615 7.51 4.93 -12.12
C LEU A 615 6.61 3.78 -12.63
N ASP A 616 6.90 3.20 -13.80
CA ASP A 616 6.19 2.04 -14.35
C ASP A 616 6.59 0.73 -13.67
N ALA A 617 7.77 0.68 -13.06
CA ALA A 617 8.26 -0.53 -12.40
C ALA A 617 7.44 -0.84 -11.14
N VAL A 618 7.08 -2.12 -10.97
CA VAL A 618 6.49 -2.60 -9.71
C VAL A 618 7.55 -2.54 -8.62
N ARG A 619 7.22 -1.88 -7.51
CA ARG A 619 8.09 -1.68 -6.35
C ARG A 619 7.33 -1.89 -5.06
N LEU A 620 8.04 -2.08 -3.96
CA LEU A 620 7.43 -1.98 -2.64
C LEU A 620 7.02 -0.52 -2.36
N GLY A 621 5.81 -0.28 -1.86
CA GLY A 621 5.38 1.02 -1.36
C GLY A 621 5.12 0.96 0.14
N ARG A 622 5.62 1.94 0.90
CA ARG A 622 5.45 2.00 2.36
C ARG A 622 4.07 2.55 2.74
N ALA A 623 3.49 1.95 3.77
CA ALA A 623 2.22 2.36 4.36
C ALA A 623 2.20 2.10 5.88
N ILE A 624 2.46 3.16 6.65
CA ILE A 624 2.46 3.13 8.11
C ILE A 624 1.16 3.76 8.62
N GLY A 625 0.22 2.92 9.05
CA GLY A 625 -1.02 3.40 9.65
C GLY A 625 -0.81 3.95 11.07
N VAL A 626 -1.88 3.90 11.86
CA VAL A 626 -1.89 4.37 13.26
C VAL A 626 -1.07 3.47 14.20
N ILE A 627 -0.80 2.24 13.76
CA ILE A 627 0.10 1.28 14.41
C ILE A 627 1.35 1.13 13.56
N TYR A 628 2.51 1.16 14.19
CA TYR A 628 3.79 0.90 13.53
C TYR A 628 4.61 -0.13 14.29
N LEU A 629 4.97 -1.23 13.62
CA LEU A 629 5.77 -2.32 14.18
C LEU A 629 7.06 -2.51 13.35
N PRO A 630 8.18 -1.86 13.74
CA PRO A 630 9.44 -1.94 13.00
C PRO A 630 9.98 -3.38 12.80
N ALA A 631 9.68 -4.27 13.74
CA ALA A 631 10.14 -5.66 13.71
C ALA A 631 9.51 -6.51 12.59
N THR A 632 8.30 -6.14 12.14
CA THR A 632 7.54 -6.84 11.09
C THR A 632 7.25 -5.95 9.90
N GLU A 633 8.04 -4.87 9.72
CA GLU A 633 7.70 -3.78 8.80
C GLU A 633 7.45 -4.25 7.37
N ARG A 634 8.27 -5.18 6.86
CA ARG A 634 8.08 -5.76 5.53
C ARG A 634 6.73 -6.46 5.37
N GLN A 635 6.25 -7.13 6.41
CA GLN A 635 4.97 -7.86 6.39
C GLN A 635 3.77 -6.94 6.62
N SER A 636 3.88 -5.96 7.52
CA SER A 636 2.73 -5.17 7.97
C SER A 636 2.59 -3.80 7.31
N HIS A 637 3.67 -3.26 6.72
CA HIS A 637 3.74 -1.86 6.25
C HIS A 637 4.28 -1.69 4.83
N TYR A 638 4.42 -2.78 4.07
CA TYR A 638 4.76 -2.73 2.65
C TYR A 638 3.88 -3.64 1.83
N TYR A 639 3.55 -3.19 0.63
CA TYR A 639 2.87 -3.96 -0.41
C TYR A 639 3.39 -3.52 -1.78
N HIS A 640 3.19 -4.34 -2.82
CA HIS A 640 3.65 -3.96 -4.15
C HIS A 640 2.72 -2.95 -4.79
N VAL A 641 3.32 -1.96 -5.45
CA VAL A 641 2.64 -0.87 -6.15
C VAL A 641 3.29 -0.62 -7.50
N ARG A 642 2.49 -0.13 -8.45
CA ARG A 642 2.96 0.51 -9.67
C ARG A 642 2.74 2.03 -9.52
N PRO A 643 3.77 2.80 -9.10
CA PRO A 643 3.61 4.18 -8.65
C PRO A 643 2.90 5.08 -9.65
N ARG A 644 3.22 4.95 -10.94
CA ARG A 644 2.62 5.73 -12.03
C ARG A 644 1.10 5.58 -12.11
N ASP A 645 0.61 4.35 -11.93
CA ASP A 645 -0.82 4.07 -12.08
C ASP A 645 -1.57 4.35 -10.77
N GLN A 646 -0.86 4.26 -9.63
CA GLN A 646 -1.40 4.51 -8.31
C GLN A 646 -1.69 6.00 -8.06
N PHE A 647 -0.80 6.91 -8.50
CA PHE A 647 -0.89 8.35 -8.27
C PHE A 647 -0.64 9.18 -9.53
N ASP A 648 -1.24 10.36 -9.61
CA ASP A 648 -0.95 11.33 -10.67
C ASP A 648 0.36 12.10 -10.39
N ALA A 649 0.70 12.27 -9.11
CA ALA A 649 1.97 12.83 -8.67
C ALA A 649 2.37 12.28 -7.30
N ILE A 650 3.67 12.26 -7.02
CA ILE A 650 4.20 11.84 -5.73
C ILE A 650 5.14 12.92 -5.19
N ILE A 651 4.94 13.30 -3.94
CA ILE A 651 5.84 14.19 -3.19
C ILE A 651 6.69 13.31 -2.28
N HIS A 652 8.01 13.50 -2.34
CA HIS A 652 8.96 12.79 -1.51
C HIS A 652 9.64 13.76 -0.55
N ILE A 653 9.77 13.34 0.71
CA ILE A 653 10.54 14.01 1.75
C ILE A 653 11.44 12.94 2.37
N ASP A 654 12.74 12.99 2.10
CA ASP A 654 13.68 11.90 2.41
C ASP A 654 13.75 11.57 3.91
N ARG A 655 13.72 12.61 4.76
CA ARG A 655 13.77 12.49 6.21
C ARG A 655 12.68 13.30 6.87
N THR A 656 11.88 12.65 7.69
CA THR A 656 10.70 13.26 8.33
C THR A 656 10.72 13.18 9.86
N ALA A 657 9.92 14.01 10.53
CA ALA A 657 9.75 14.05 11.97
C ALA A 657 8.37 13.58 12.42
N ALA A 658 8.29 13.10 13.66
CA ALA A 658 7.05 12.67 14.28
C ALA A 658 6.09 13.86 14.49
N LEU A 659 4.82 13.63 14.18
CA LEU A 659 3.73 14.58 14.35
C LEU A 659 3.44 14.83 15.82
N GLU A 660 3.46 16.09 16.24
CA GLU A 660 3.28 16.46 17.64
C GLU A 660 1.78 16.43 18.03
N PRO A 661 1.35 15.52 18.93
CA PRO A 661 -0.03 15.51 19.43
C PRO A 661 -0.29 16.74 20.31
N LEU A 662 -1.53 17.23 20.34
CA LEU A 662 -1.91 18.30 21.29
C LEU A 662 -1.81 17.84 22.75
N GLU A 663 -1.94 16.53 22.99
CA GLU A 663 -1.73 15.91 24.29
C GLU A 663 -0.41 15.13 24.29
N VAL A 664 0.67 15.80 24.67
CA VAL A 664 1.99 15.17 24.80
C VAL A 664 2.05 14.35 26.09
N THR A 665 2.26 13.03 25.95
CA THR A 665 2.41 12.11 27.08
C THR A 665 3.88 11.85 27.41
N SER A 666 4.18 11.41 28.64
CA SER A 666 5.54 11.01 29.04
C SER A 666 6.11 9.89 28.17
N THR A 667 5.26 8.98 27.66
CA THR A 667 5.65 7.93 26.71
C THR A 667 6.09 8.51 25.36
N TRP A 668 5.41 9.55 24.88
CA TRP A 668 5.80 10.22 23.64
C TRP A 668 7.14 10.94 23.79
N ILE A 669 7.36 11.64 24.92
CA ILE A 669 8.63 12.31 25.26
C ILE A 669 9.76 11.29 25.39
N ALA A 670 9.55 10.16 26.05
CA ALA A 670 10.56 9.12 26.23
C ALA A 670 11.01 8.44 24.92
N GLY A 671 10.24 8.60 23.83
CA GLY A 671 10.64 8.21 22.47
C GLY A 671 11.71 9.13 21.86
N GLU A 672 12.07 10.24 22.52
CA GLU A 672 13.33 10.93 22.28
C GLU A 672 14.47 10.02 22.73
N THR A 673 15.29 9.58 21.78
CA THR A 673 16.62 9.08 22.13
C THR A 673 17.29 10.21 22.92
N PRO A 674 17.80 10.00 24.15
CA PRO A 674 18.46 11.05 24.89
C PRO A 674 19.55 11.64 23.99
N GLU A 675 19.50 12.95 23.73
CA GLU A 675 20.66 13.62 23.18
C GLU A 675 21.86 13.20 24.03
N THR A 676 22.89 12.71 23.35
CA THR A 676 24.15 12.28 23.94
C THR A 676 24.49 13.13 25.15
N TYR A 677 24.54 12.49 26.32
CA TYR A 677 25.10 13.06 27.55
C TYR A 677 26.32 13.92 27.19
N PRO A 678 26.42 15.18 27.63
CA PRO A 678 27.65 15.93 27.43
C PRO A 678 28.76 15.17 28.18
N SER A 679 29.76 14.70 27.44
CA SER A 679 31.02 14.24 28.01
C SER A 679 31.68 15.45 28.67
N GLY A 680 31.48 15.61 29.98
CA GLY A 680 31.99 16.76 30.71
C GLY A 680 31.69 16.78 32.20
N LEU A 681 32.21 15.78 32.95
CA LEU A 681 33.07 15.93 34.13
C LEU A 681 33.38 14.56 34.77
#